data_AF-A0A928SZK8-F1
#
_entry.id   AF-A0A928SZK8-F1
#
_cell.length_a   1.000
_cell.length_b   1.000
_cell.length_c   1.000
_cell.angle_alpha   90.00
_cell.angle_beta   90.00
_cell.angle_gamma   90.00
#
_symmetry.space_group_name_H-M   'P 1'
#
loop_
_entity.id
_entity.type
_entity.pdbx_description
1 polymer ?
#
loop_
_entity_poly.entity_id
_entity_poly.type
_entity_poly.pdbx_seq_one_letter_code
_entity_poly.pdbx_strand_id
1 'polypeptide(L)'
;MRARLLYPLVPLAFLGCSDGEEGSGSPGPESATLIAGETSLVADAKQGVLELRRGDSLVLTLPADAFVLGSVAEVTDEANYDPAPLLAGEPIAKEPEGLAWNAGKSFSIVKSTDTAVTLRVSHDGGFVSTVELGVAADDRLTGKLTPADATRLAYLGLAPKVGADEAFYGLGEYFDSVNHRGKLRAMQLEVSSAIESSNNEAHVPIPFVTGTRGFGFFVENPYPAAFDVAKADPERIAATFGTGLASEQGLDFHLFAAAHPLDVTRHYYDVTGYPRLPGRWGLGPLVWRDENDDQAQVEADLDAMRSLDLATSAVWIDRPYATGVNTFDFDPKKFPDPKAMIDKAHALGFRMSLWHTPYLDEKDPSTESLRDEATAKGYYPKERGLMLNKWGPLIDLTNPDAYAWWQALIQKYVDMGIEGFKLDYGEDVVPGLLGARNVWKFADGSDERTMHARYTLFYHSVYAELLEDEGNFLLCRRGTYGDQVNVSVIWPGDLDASFARHGEKVTEKGETYSAVGGLPAALIAGLSLGPSGFPFFGSDTGGYRHSPPDKELFTRWFQITALSPVMQIGTSTNDVAWEPTAENGFDQEMLSWYRTYTRLHLRLFPYIWTYAKRLKTDGRPIQRALGLAHPELGEHPDDTFLLGDHLLAAPVVERGKTSRDVLLPEGDWLDWWTGKLHTGGKTVSVSAPLDTLPLFLRVGGIVPMLRPTIDTMSPTTDPSVDSYATTPGVLWARVAPGPASTFKLFDGAELAQKDLGASFELSKQDGSELKYGVVFEILGLGDAPKSVTEGGSPLADAGSAAALDAAPSGWAFEGGTLWIKLPAGTKTAIVTR
;
A
#
# COMPACT_ATOMS: atom_id res chain seq x y z
N MET A 1 0.24 28.08 -3.93
CA MET A 1 1.19 27.89 -5.05
C MET A 1 1.08 26.44 -5.46
N ARG A 2 0.27 26.18 -6.50
CA ARG A 2 0.09 24.92 -7.26
C ARG A 2 0.15 23.61 -6.45
N ALA A 3 -0.99 23.23 -5.88
CA ALA A 3 -1.41 21.84 -6.00
C ALA A 3 -1.26 21.46 -7.49
N ARG A 4 -0.45 20.46 -7.81
CA ARG A 4 -0.36 19.86 -9.15
C ARG A 4 -1.66 19.10 -9.50
N LEU A 5 -2.81 19.62 -9.08
CA LEU A 5 -4.15 19.12 -9.34
C LEU A 5 -4.83 19.83 -10.53
N LEU A 6 -4.17 20.84 -11.09
CA LEU A 6 -4.31 21.14 -12.52
C LEU A 6 -3.17 20.41 -13.23
N TYR A 7 -3.38 19.12 -13.51
CA TYR A 7 -2.80 18.62 -14.74
C TYR A 7 -3.30 19.58 -15.82
N PRO A 8 -2.43 20.28 -16.58
CA PRO A 8 -2.84 20.47 -17.93
C PRO A 8 -3.04 19.03 -18.41
N LEU A 9 -4.25 18.68 -18.84
CA LEU A 9 -4.34 17.95 -20.10
C LEU A 9 -3.24 18.61 -20.93
N VAL A 10 -2.07 17.95 -21.08
CA VAL A 10 -1.18 18.36 -22.15
C VAL A 10 -2.14 18.23 -23.31
N PRO A 11 -2.60 19.34 -23.92
CA PRO A 11 -3.28 19.17 -25.16
C PRO A 11 -2.15 18.54 -25.97
N LEU A 12 -2.30 17.26 -26.34
CA LEU A 12 -1.61 16.85 -27.55
C LEU A 12 -1.98 17.96 -28.52
N ALA A 13 -0.97 18.76 -28.87
CA ALA A 13 -1.11 19.81 -29.85
C ALA A 13 -1.30 19.10 -31.18
N PHE A 14 -2.45 18.46 -31.33
CA PHE A 14 -2.98 18.03 -32.59
C PHE A 14 -3.41 19.32 -33.25
N LEU A 15 -2.57 19.74 -34.20
CA LEU A 15 -2.91 20.73 -35.19
C LEU A 15 -4.34 20.46 -35.66
N GLY A 16 -5.25 21.35 -35.27
CA GLY A 16 -6.60 21.36 -35.78
C GLY A 16 -6.55 21.54 -37.29
N CYS A 17 -7.07 20.57 -38.01
CA CYS A 17 -7.66 20.81 -39.30
C CYS A 17 -9.14 20.45 -39.18
N SER A 18 -9.98 21.48 -39.14
CA SER A 18 -11.28 21.37 -39.77
C SER A 18 -11.05 21.06 -41.24
N ASP A 19 -11.67 20.01 -41.74
CA ASP A 19 -12.68 20.14 -42.79
C ASP A 19 -13.25 18.76 -43.09
N GLY A 20 -14.57 18.72 -43.23
CA GLY A 20 -15.29 17.54 -43.68
C GLY A 20 -14.92 17.24 -45.12
N GLU A 21 -14.38 16.05 -45.34
CA GLU A 21 -14.50 15.34 -46.60
C GLU A 21 -14.75 13.86 -46.28
N GLU A 22 -15.95 13.38 -46.60
CA GLU A 22 -16.19 11.97 -46.91
C GLU A 22 -15.38 11.62 -48.16
N GLY A 23 -14.07 11.51 -48.00
CA GLY A 23 -13.15 11.08 -49.02
C GLY A 23 -12.93 9.57 -48.89
N SER A 24 -13.21 8.84 -49.96
CA SER A 24 -12.71 7.49 -50.22
C SER A 24 -11.17 7.49 -50.27
N GLY A 25 -10.54 7.60 -49.09
CA GLY A 25 -9.11 7.47 -48.92
C GLY A 25 -8.68 6.01 -49.10
N SER A 26 -7.52 5.81 -49.72
CA SER A 26 -6.87 4.50 -49.83
C SER A 26 -6.91 3.77 -48.48
N PRO A 27 -7.21 2.45 -48.46
CA PRO A 27 -7.25 1.71 -47.21
C PRO A 27 -5.91 1.90 -46.47
N GLY A 28 -5.98 2.22 -45.18
CA GLY A 28 -4.79 2.30 -44.34
C GLY A 28 -4.05 0.96 -44.28
N PRO A 29 -2.85 0.93 -43.68
CA PRO A 29 -2.06 -0.29 -43.63
C PRO A 29 -2.83 -1.41 -42.92
N GLU A 30 -2.61 -2.66 -43.34
CA GLU A 30 -3.28 -3.83 -42.73
C GLU A 30 -2.69 -4.18 -41.36
N SER A 31 -1.49 -3.69 -41.05
CA SER A 31 -0.85 -3.82 -39.74
C SER A 31 0.04 -2.61 -39.43
N ALA A 32 0.20 -2.30 -38.15
CA ALA A 32 1.11 -1.29 -37.64
C ALA A 32 1.74 -1.76 -36.32
N THR A 33 2.94 -1.29 -36.00
CA THR A 33 3.63 -1.65 -34.76
C THR A 33 4.15 -0.40 -34.08
N LEU A 34 3.85 -0.25 -32.79
CA LEU A 34 4.48 0.72 -31.92
C LEU A 34 5.57 0.02 -31.12
N ILE A 35 6.76 0.64 -31.02
CA ILE A 35 7.89 0.11 -30.25
C ILE A 35 8.21 1.12 -29.14
N ALA A 36 8.20 0.63 -27.90
CA ALA A 36 8.43 1.38 -26.68
C ALA A 36 9.45 0.59 -25.85
N GLY A 37 10.76 0.89 -25.97
CA GLY A 37 11.80 0.08 -25.32
C GLY A 37 11.84 -1.36 -25.86
N GLU A 38 11.73 -2.36 -24.98
CA GLU A 38 11.60 -3.78 -25.39
C GLU A 38 10.14 -4.22 -25.51
N THR A 39 9.20 -3.32 -25.24
CA THR A 39 7.76 -3.56 -25.40
C THR A 39 7.32 -3.12 -26.79
N SER A 40 6.43 -3.91 -27.41
CA SER A 40 5.79 -3.55 -28.67
C SER A 40 4.29 -3.76 -28.62
N LEU A 41 3.55 -2.92 -29.34
CA LEU A 41 2.11 -3.08 -29.56
C LEU A 41 1.86 -3.25 -31.05
N VAL A 42 1.46 -4.46 -31.43
CA VAL A 42 1.18 -4.82 -32.83
C VAL A 42 -0.32 -4.72 -33.07
N ALA A 43 -0.74 -3.82 -33.96
CA ALA A 43 -2.09 -3.77 -34.49
C ALA A 43 -2.16 -4.61 -35.76
N ASP A 44 -3.00 -5.65 -35.78
CA ASP A 44 -3.34 -6.43 -36.97
C ASP A 44 -4.84 -6.24 -37.29
N ALA A 45 -5.12 -5.44 -38.33
CA ALA A 45 -6.49 -5.13 -38.73
C ALA A 45 -7.19 -6.29 -39.44
N LYS A 46 -6.44 -7.25 -40.01
CA LYS A 46 -7.03 -8.46 -40.62
C LYS A 46 -7.56 -9.42 -39.58
N GLN A 47 -6.78 -9.62 -38.53
CA GLN A 47 -7.17 -10.46 -37.39
C GLN A 47 -8.09 -9.72 -36.42
N GLY A 48 -8.06 -8.38 -36.45
CA GLY A 48 -8.82 -7.53 -35.54
C GLY A 48 -8.27 -7.64 -34.11
N VAL A 49 -6.95 -7.64 -33.93
CA VAL A 49 -6.30 -7.75 -32.62
C VAL A 49 -5.19 -6.73 -32.43
N LEU A 50 -5.06 -6.24 -31.20
CA LEU A 50 -3.85 -5.59 -30.70
C LEU A 50 -3.11 -6.58 -29.80
N GLU A 51 -1.84 -6.79 -30.05
CA GLU A 51 -0.98 -7.66 -29.25
C GLU A 51 0.09 -6.85 -28.54
N LEU A 52 0.05 -6.82 -27.21
CA LEU A 52 1.12 -6.27 -26.38
C LEU A 52 2.16 -7.35 -26.13
N ARG A 53 3.40 -7.09 -26.53
CA ARG A 53 4.50 -8.05 -26.43
C ARG A 53 5.68 -7.44 -25.70
N ARG A 54 6.36 -8.25 -24.88
CA ARG A 54 7.65 -7.95 -24.27
C ARG A 54 8.71 -8.83 -24.91
N GLY A 55 9.58 -8.24 -25.74
CA GLY A 55 10.39 -9.03 -26.67
C GLY A 55 9.50 -9.93 -27.53
N ASP A 56 9.79 -11.23 -27.54
CA ASP A 56 8.99 -12.21 -28.28
C ASP A 56 7.74 -12.71 -27.53
N SER A 57 7.61 -12.41 -26.23
CA SER A 57 6.53 -12.90 -25.37
C SER A 57 5.27 -12.07 -25.53
N LEU A 58 4.15 -12.71 -25.90
CA LEU A 58 2.82 -12.09 -25.85
C LEU A 58 2.33 -12.02 -24.40
N VAL A 59 2.04 -10.81 -23.91
CA VAL A 59 1.63 -10.60 -22.50
C VAL A 59 0.18 -10.17 -22.36
N LEU A 60 -0.41 -9.48 -23.35
CA LEU A 60 -1.82 -9.08 -23.34
C LEU A 60 -2.36 -8.98 -24.77
N THR A 61 -3.64 -9.31 -24.98
CA THR A 61 -4.30 -9.15 -26.29
C THR A 61 -5.57 -8.32 -26.14
N LEU A 62 -5.77 -7.32 -27.01
CA LEU A 62 -7.02 -6.57 -27.12
C LEU A 62 -7.64 -6.85 -28.50
N PRO A 63 -8.51 -7.88 -28.62
CA PRO A 63 -9.32 -8.07 -29.82
C PRO A 63 -10.26 -6.88 -30.08
N ALA A 64 -10.84 -6.78 -31.27
CA ALA A 64 -11.81 -5.73 -31.60
C ALA A 64 -12.98 -5.69 -30.61
N ASP A 65 -13.43 -6.86 -30.13
CA ASP A 65 -14.49 -6.98 -29.13
C ASP A 65 -14.07 -6.59 -27.71
N ALA A 66 -12.79 -6.26 -27.49
CA ALA A 66 -12.33 -5.65 -26.24
C ALA A 66 -12.82 -4.21 -26.09
N PHE A 67 -13.17 -3.52 -27.17
CA PHE A 67 -13.72 -2.16 -27.11
C PHE A 67 -15.25 -2.24 -27.02
N VAL A 68 -15.82 -1.86 -25.87
CA VAL A 68 -17.23 -2.08 -25.56
C VAL A 68 -17.93 -0.74 -25.30
N LEU A 69 -19.12 -0.55 -25.90
CA LEU A 69 -19.97 0.62 -25.67
C LEU A 69 -21.32 0.17 -25.11
N GLY A 70 -21.69 0.63 -23.91
CA GLY A 70 -23.00 0.38 -23.32
C GLY A 70 -23.98 1.49 -23.68
N SER A 71 -24.94 1.18 -24.54
CA SER A 71 -25.95 2.14 -25.01
C SER A 71 -27.27 1.98 -24.27
N VAL A 72 -27.96 3.09 -24.04
CA VAL A 72 -29.32 3.15 -23.47
C VAL A 72 -30.26 3.89 -24.43
N ALA A 73 -31.57 3.89 -24.15
CA ALA A 73 -32.54 4.64 -24.94
C ALA A 73 -32.27 6.15 -24.90
N GLU A 74 -31.97 6.67 -23.70
CA GLU A 74 -31.67 8.07 -23.43
C GLU A 74 -30.65 8.15 -22.28
N VAL A 75 -29.63 9.00 -22.46
CA VAL A 75 -28.70 9.32 -21.37
C VAL A 75 -29.24 10.53 -20.61
N THR A 76 -29.48 10.41 -19.31
CA THR A 76 -30.09 11.45 -18.48
C THR A 76 -29.16 11.84 -17.33
N ASP A 77 -29.30 13.07 -16.81
CA ASP A 77 -28.46 13.54 -15.71
C ASP A 77 -28.90 12.96 -14.35
N GLU A 78 -30.09 12.38 -14.24
CA GLU A 78 -30.65 11.85 -13.00
C GLU A 78 -30.11 10.46 -12.65
N ALA A 79 -29.62 9.72 -13.63
CA ALA A 79 -29.05 8.39 -13.45
C ALA A 79 -27.59 8.47 -12.98
N ASN A 80 -27.20 7.58 -12.06
CA ASN A 80 -25.83 7.53 -11.54
C ASN A 80 -24.86 6.72 -12.43
N TYR A 81 -25.39 5.97 -13.41
CA TYR A 81 -24.65 5.08 -14.33
C TYR A 81 -23.62 4.18 -13.67
N ASP A 82 -23.84 3.77 -12.42
CA ASP A 82 -22.95 2.84 -11.77
C ASP A 82 -22.94 1.49 -12.55
N PRO A 83 -21.76 0.90 -12.88
CA PRO A 83 -21.68 -0.40 -13.53
C PRO A 83 -21.60 -1.58 -12.54
N ALA A 84 -21.29 -1.37 -11.26
CA ALA A 84 -21.42 -2.41 -10.24
C ALA A 84 -22.84 -3.03 -10.12
N PRO A 85 -23.94 -2.27 -10.31
CA PRO A 85 -25.29 -2.81 -10.53
C PRO A 85 -25.39 -3.93 -11.56
N LEU A 86 -24.52 -3.89 -12.59
CA LEU A 86 -24.61 -4.76 -13.76
C LEU A 86 -24.04 -6.16 -13.46
N LEU A 87 -23.38 -6.40 -12.31
CA LEU A 87 -22.54 -7.60 -12.12
C LEU A 87 -22.58 -8.26 -10.71
N ALA A 88 -23.30 -7.76 -9.71
CA ALA A 88 -23.11 -8.20 -8.32
C ALA A 88 -24.04 -9.31 -7.76
N GLY A 89 -25.07 -9.80 -8.47
CA GLY A 89 -25.91 -10.93 -8.01
C GLY A 89 -26.73 -10.69 -6.72
N GLU A 90 -26.51 -9.59 -6.01
CA GLU A 90 -27.32 -9.05 -4.92
C GLU A 90 -28.03 -7.78 -5.43
N PRO A 91 -29.35 -7.65 -5.24
CA PRO A 91 -30.19 -6.67 -5.95
C PRO A 91 -30.17 -5.30 -5.28
N ILE A 92 -29.01 -4.65 -5.17
CA ILE A 92 -28.98 -3.27 -4.67
C ILE A 92 -29.23 -2.27 -5.81
N ALA A 93 -29.00 -2.63 -7.07
CA ALA A 93 -29.24 -1.73 -8.19
C ALA A 93 -29.75 -2.43 -9.46
N LYS A 94 -30.59 -1.70 -10.21
CA LYS A 94 -31.27 -2.18 -11.42
C LYS A 94 -30.52 -1.67 -12.64
N GLU A 95 -30.23 -2.55 -13.60
CA GLU A 95 -29.68 -2.12 -14.88
C GLU A 95 -30.57 -1.03 -15.51
N PRO A 96 -29.99 -0.01 -16.16
CA PRO A 96 -30.78 0.96 -16.91
C PRO A 96 -31.69 0.29 -17.92
N GLU A 97 -32.94 0.74 -18.01
CA GLU A 97 -33.90 0.19 -18.96
C GLU A 97 -33.39 0.36 -20.40
N GLY A 98 -33.39 -0.73 -21.16
CA GLY A 98 -32.91 -0.72 -22.55
C GLY A 98 -31.39 -0.67 -22.71
N LEU A 99 -30.61 -0.97 -21.66
CA LEU A 99 -29.16 -1.16 -21.79
C LEU A 99 -28.85 -2.26 -22.81
N ALA A 100 -27.99 -1.94 -23.77
CA ALA A 100 -27.44 -2.87 -24.75
C ALA A 100 -25.91 -2.72 -24.82
N TRP A 101 -25.21 -3.83 -24.70
CA TRP A 101 -23.76 -3.90 -24.84
C TRP A 101 -23.38 -4.05 -26.32
N ASN A 102 -22.59 -3.11 -26.83
CA ASN A 102 -22.15 -3.07 -28.22
C ASN A 102 -20.65 -3.32 -28.30
N ALA A 103 -20.27 -4.59 -28.45
CA ALA A 103 -18.88 -4.98 -28.62
C ALA A 103 -18.35 -4.57 -30.00
N GLY A 104 -17.05 -4.27 -30.08
CA GLY A 104 -16.38 -4.07 -31.36
C GLY A 104 -16.36 -5.36 -32.20
N LYS A 105 -16.61 -5.22 -33.50
CA LYS A 105 -16.60 -6.34 -34.48
C LYS A 105 -15.29 -6.46 -35.22
N SER A 106 -14.73 -5.31 -35.57
CA SER A 106 -13.52 -5.17 -36.37
C SER A 106 -12.98 -3.76 -36.19
N PHE A 107 -11.71 -3.56 -36.51
CA PHE A 107 -11.14 -2.24 -36.63
C PHE A 107 -10.31 -2.11 -37.91
N SER A 108 -10.16 -0.89 -38.38
CA SER A 108 -9.23 -0.51 -39.44
C SER A 108 -8.22 0.51 -38.93
N ILE A 109 -6.98 0.47 -39.45
CA ILE A 109 -5.98 1.48 -39.14
C ILE A 109 -6.26 2.69 -40.03
N VAL A 110 -6.60 3.82 -39.40
CA VAL A 110 -6.88 5.09 -40.10
C VAL A 110 -5.60 5.89 -40.27
N LYS A 111 -4.72 5.84 -39.27
CA LYS A 111 -3.45 6.57 -39.26
C LYS A 111 -2.41 5.75 -38.52
N SER A 112 -1.18 5.77 -39.03
CA SER A 112 -0.03 5.15 -38.37
C SER A 112 1.21 6.01 -38.60
N THR A 113 2.00 6.13 -37.55
CA THR A 113 3.31 6.76 -37.47
C THR A 113 4.19 5.89 -36.57
N ASP A 114 5.48 6.20 -36.47
CA ASP A 114 6.41 5.44 -35.63
C ASP A 114 6.05 5.47 -34.13
N THR A 115 5.30 6.49 -33.68
CA THR A 115 4.98 6.71 -32.26
C THR A 115 3.49 6.69 -31.95
N ALA A 116 2.61 6.59 -32.96
CA ALA A 116 1.16 6.59 -32.76
C ALA A 116 0.40 5.83 -33.85
N VAL A 117 -0.69 5.16 -33.44
CA VAL A 117 -1.63 4.45 -34.31
C VAL A 117 -3.05 4.87 -33.93
N THR A 118 -3.87 5.18 -34.93
CA THR A 118 -5.29 5.48 -34.74
C THR A 118 -6.12 4.41 -35.43
N LEU A 119 -6.98 3.75 -34.67
CA LEU A 119 -7.91 2.73 -35.15
C LEU A 119 -9.32 3.32 -35.25
N ARG A 120 -10.09 2.91 -36.25
CA ARG A 120 -11.54 3.08 -36.28
C ARG A 120 -12.19 1.73 -36.00
N VAL A 121 -12.96 1.63 -34.93
CA VAL A 121 -13.63 0.40 -34.50
C VAL A 121 -15.10 0.47 -34.87
N SER A 122 -15.60 -0.56 -35.57
CA SER A 122 -17.03 -0.73 -35.82
C SER A 122 -17.63 -1.60 -34.72
N HIS A 123 -18.74 -1.19 -34.12
CA HIS A 123 -19.41 -1.94 -33.05
C HIS A 123 -20.73 -2.55 -33.53
N ASP A 124 -21.29 -3.43 -32.69
CA ASP A 124 -22.72 -3.74 -32.72
C ASP A 124 -23.60 -2.47 -32.65
N GLY A 125 -24.86 -2.60 -33.04
CA GLY A 125 -25.81 -1.48 -33.03
C GLY A 125 -25.51 -0.33 -34.02
N GLY A 126 -24.47 -0.47 -34.86
CA GLY A 126 -24.06 0.55 -35.82
C GLY A 126 -23.19 1.67 -35.23
N PHE A 127 -22.76 1.53 -33.97
CA PHE A 127 -21.86 2.49 -33.34
C PHE A 127 -20.44 2.40 -33.92
N VAL A 128 -19.72 3.51 -33.85
CA VAL A 128 -18.33 3.62 -34.27
C VAL A 128 -17.54 4.34 -33.17
N SER A 129 -16.34 3.90 -32.89
CA SER A 129 -15.39 4.60 -32.04
C SER A 129 -14.02 4.73 -32.72
N THR A 130 -13.20 5.61 -32.17
CA THR A 130 -11.79 5.74 -32.48
C THR A 130 -10.98 5.26 -31.28
N VAL A 131 -9.87 4.55 -31.54
CA VAL A 131 -8.88 4.20 -30.51
C VAL A 131 -7.54 4.81 -30.92
N GLU A 132 -7.06 5.78 -30.14
CA GLU A 132 -5.77 6.43 -30.35
C GLU A 132 -4.73 5.79 -29.44
N LEU A 133 -3.70 5.18 -30.02
CA LEU A 133 -2.61 4.50 -29.32
C LEU A 133 -1.31 5.27 -29.53
N GLY A 134 -0.48 5.35 -28.49
CA GLY A 134 0.78 6.09 -28.54
C GLY A 134 1.88 5.49 -27.67
N VAL A 135 3.13 5.76 -28.06
CA VAL A 135 4.32 5.48 -27.23
C VAL A 135 4.52 6.66 -26.29
N ALA A 136 4.44 6.43 -24.98
CA ALA A 136 4.60 7.47 -23.97
C ALA A 136 6.00 7.52 -23.36
N ALA A 137 6.65 6.35 -23.21
CA ALA A 137 8.04 6.17 -22.81
C ALA A 137 8.45 4.71 -23.10
N ASP A 138 9.70 4.35 -22.81
CA ASP A 138 10.11 2.95 -22.82
C ASP A 138 9.13 2.12 -21.96
N ASP A 139 8.66 1.03 -22.55
CA ASP A 139 7.79 0.03 -21.92
C ASP A 139 6.40 0.53 -21.52
N ARG A 140 6.04 1.76 -21.93
CA ARG A 140 4.78 2.42 -21.63
C ARG A 140 4.06 2.92 -22.88
N LEU A 141 2.86 2.40 -23.08
CA LEU A 141 1.95 2.83 -24.13
C LEU A 141 0.69 3.47 -23.51
N THR A 142 0.12 4.42 -24.23
CA THR A 142 -1.14 5.08 -23.89
C THR A 142 -2.20 4.74 -24.93
N GLY A 143 -3.46 4.75 -24.53
CA GLY A 143 -4.61 4.52 -25.37
C GLY A 143 -5.76 5.44 -24.99
N LYS A 144 -6.55 5.86 -25.97
CA LYS A 144 -7.81 6.57 -25.74
C LYS A 144 -8.93 6.01 -26.60
N LEU A 145 -9.99 5.52 -25.98
CA LEU A 145 -11.24 5.10 -26.65
C LEU A 145 -12.21 6.27 -26.69
N THR A 146 -12.61 6.72 -27.88
CA THR A 146 -13.56 7.82 -28.05
C THR A 146 -14.70 7.42 -28.99
N PRO A 147 -15.96 7.38 -28.54
CA PRO A 147 -17.10 7.12 -29.43
C PRO A 147 -17.30 8.28 -30.42
N ALA A 148 -17.69 7.97 -31.65
CA ALA A 148 -18.00 8.99 -32.66
C ALA A 148 -19.32 9.74 -32.37
N ASP A 149 -20.25 9.08 -31.67
CA ASP A 149 -21.50 9.64 -31.17
C ASP A 149 -21.77 9.04 -29.79
N ALA A 150 -21.84 9.91 -28.78
CA ALA A 150 -22.03 9.55 -27.38
C ALA A 150 -23.47 9.79 -26.87
N THR A 151 -24.37 10.30 -27.71
CA THR A 151 -25.73 10.74 -27.30
C THR A 151 -26.55 9.67 -26.60
N ARG A 152 -26.30 8.40 -26.89
CA ARG A 152 -26.98 7.25 -26.30
C ARG A 152 -26.05 6.35 -25.49
N LEU A 153 -24.82 6.78 -25.19
CA LEU A 153 -23.83 5.97 -24.50
C LEU A 153 -23.76 6.31 -23.01
N ALA A 154 -24.08 5.33 -22.19
CA ALA A 154 -24.05 5.41 -20.74
C ALA A 154 -22.76 4.83 -20.15
N TYR A 155 -22.17 3.86 -20.85
CA TYR A 155 -20.99 3.14 -20.40
C TYR A 155 -19.96 3.02 -21.50
N LEU A 156 -18.69 3.09 -21.11
CA LEU A 156 -17.55 2.73 -21.94
C LEU A 156 -16.79 1.60 -21.25
N GLY A 157 -16.23 0.68 -22.04
CA GLY A 157 -15.56 -0.50 -21.49
C GLY A 157 -14.39 -1.00 -22.32
N LEU A 158 -13.47 -1.66 -21.63
CA LEU A 158 -12.28 -2.31 -22.15
C LEU A 158 -12.21 -3.73 -21.61
N ALA A 159 -12.15 -4.71 -22.50
CA ALA A 159 -12.21 -6.14 -22.16
C ALA A 159 -11.06 -6.96 -22.76
N PRO A 160 -9.78 -6.69 -22.38
CA PRO A 160 -8.64 -7.44 -22.87
C PRO A 160 -8.76 -8.94 -22.58
N LYS A 161 -8.14 -9.75 -23.46
CA LYS A 161 -7.97 -11.18 -23.28
C LYS A 161 -6.72 -11.49 -22.44
N VAL A 162 -6.87 -12.44 -21.53
CA VAL A 162 -5.86 -12.87 -20.55
C VAL A 162 -5.69 -14.38 -20.53
N GLY A 163 -4.61 -14.87 -19.91
CA GLY A 163 -4.36 -16.30 -19.79
C GLY A 163 -5.37 -17.02 -18.88
N ALA A 164 -5.70 -18.27 -19.22
CA ALA A 164 -6.58 -19.12 -18.42
C ALA A 164 -5.95 -19.53 -17.06
N ASP A 165 -4.62 -19.55 -16.99
CA ASP A 165 -3.80 -19.90 -15.83
C ASP A 165 -3.16 -18.68 -15.15
N GLU A 166 -3.46 -17.48 -15.63
CA GLU A 166 -2.88 -16.25 -15.13
C GLU A 166 -3.58 -15.76 -13.87
N ALA A 167 -2.80 -15.27 -12.90
CA ALA A 167 -3.29 -14.62 -11.69
C ALA A 167 -3.12 -13.10 -11.78
N PHE A 168 -3.97 -12.39 -11.06
CA PHE A 168 -4.09 -10.94 -11.18
C PHE A 168 -3.98 -10.26 -9.82
N TYR A 169 -3.23 -9.17 -9.79
CA TYR A 169 -2.95 -8.34 -8.63
C TYR A 169 -3.19 -6.87 -8.97
N GLY A 170 -3.11 -6.00 -7.96
CA GLY A 170 -3.43 -4.58 -8.11
C GLY A 170 -4.84 -4.31 -7.57
N LEU A 171 -5.62 -3.54 -8.32
CA LEU A 171 -7.02 -3.16 -8.07
C LEU A 171 -7.31 -2.40 -6.77
N GLY A 172 -6.31 -2.24 -5.90
CA GLY A 172 -6.44 -1.50 -4.65
C GLY A 172 -6.46 -2.38 -3.42
N GLU A 173 -7.19 -1.93 -2.41
CA GLU A 173 -7.39 -2.65 -1.16
C GLU A 173 -8.64 -3.54 -1.22
N TYR A 174 -8.44 -4.84 -1.00
CA TYR A 174 -9.50 -5.81 -0.78
C TYR A 174 -9.06 -6.81 0.29
N PHE A 175 -10.02 -7.48 0.91
CA PHE A 175 -9.82 -8.23 2.16
C PHE A 175 -9.98 -9.76 2.02
N ASP A 176 -10.42 -10.22 0.85
CA ASP A 176 -10.84 -11.62 0.65
C ASP A 176 -9.81 -12.49 -0.08
N SER A 177 -8.99 -11.93 -0.97
CA SER A 177 -7.84 -12.62 -1.58
C SER A 177 -6.89 -11.65 -2.29
N VAL A 178 -5.60 -11.98 -2.29
CA VAL A 178 -4.56 -11.28 -3.05
C VAL A 178 -4.64 -11.55 -4.55
N ASN A 179 -5.23 -12.68 -4.96
CA ASN A 179 -5.48 -13.00 -6.37
C ASN A 179 -6.90 -12.61 -6.75
N HIS A 180 -7.03 -11.69 -7.70
CA HIS A 180 -8.33 -11.19 -8.15
C HIS A 180 -9.02 -12.06 -9.19
N ARG A 181 -8.40 -13.15 -9.66
CA ARG A 181 -9.06 -14.06 -10.61
C ARG A 181 -10.38 -14.60 -10.04
N GLY A 182 -11.44 -14.56 -10.85
CA GLY A 182 -12.79 -14.95 -10.48
C GLY A 182 -13.54 -13.92 -9.64
N LYS A 183 -13.03 -12.69 -9.49
CA LYS A 183 -13.62 -11.64 -8.66
C LYS A 183 -14.24 -10.54 -9.49
N LEU A 184 -15.21 -9.85 -8.89
CA LEU A 184 -15.74 -8.58 -9.36
C LEU A 184 -15.30 -7.51 -8.36
N ARG A 185 -14.66 -6.45 -8.84
CA ARG A 185 -14.10 -5.38 -8.02
C ARG A 185 -14.72 -4.04 -8.40
N ALA A 186 -15.48 -3.45 -7.46
CA ALA A 186 -16.03 -2.10 -7.63
C ALA A 186 -14.94 -1.06 -7.39
N MET A 187 -14.85 -0.04 -8.25
CA MET A 187 -13.85 1.02 -8.16
C MET A 187 -14.33 2.22 -7.33
N GLN A 188 -15.23 1.94 -6.39
CA GLN A 188 -15.88 2.92 -5.52
C GLN A 188 -16.37 2.23 -4.25
N LEU A 189 -16.46 3.01 -3.17
CA LEU A 189 -17.15 2.59 -1.96
C LEU A 189 -18.66 2.62 -2.20
N GLU A 190 -19.35 1.57 -1.76
CA GLU A 190 -20.80 1.43 -1.90
C GLU A 190 -21.44 1.02 -0.58
N VAL A 191 -22.64 1.53 -0.33
CA VAL A 191 -23.47 1.07 0.79
C VAL A 191 -23.92 -0.37 0.52
N SER A 192 -23.69 -1.25 1.49
CA SER A 192 -23.99 -2.68 1.36
C SER A 192 -24.34 -3.27 2.70
N SER A 193 -25.43 -4.03 2.80
CA SER A 193 -25.79 -4.76 4.02
C SER A 193 -25.15 -6.14 4.13
N ALA A 194 -24.24 -6.49 3.21
CA ALA A 194 -23.63 -7.82 3.17
C ALA A 194 -22.63 -8.06 4.30
N ILE A 195 -22.03 -6.98 4.82
CA ILE A 195 -21.07 -6.97 5.93
C ILE A 195 -21.49 -5.96 6.99
N GLU A 196 -21.07 -6.18 8.23
CA GLU A 196 -21.54 -5.42 9.39
C GLU A 196 -21.21 -3.92 9.31
N SER A 197 -20.12 -3.57 8.64
CA SER A 197 -19.72 -2.18 8.39
C SER A 197 -20.66 -1.40 7.47
N SER A 198 -21.66 -2.06 6.88
CA SER A 198 -22.70 -1.43 6.05
C SER A 198 -22.21 -0.79 4.75
N ASN A 199 -20.99 -1.15 4.30
CA ASN A 199 -20.44 -0.78 2.99
C ASN A 199 -19.69 -1.98 2.38
N ASN A 200 -19.02 -1.83 1.24
CA ASN A 200 -18.27 -2.91 0.55
C ASN A 200 -16.75 -2.92 0.86
N GLU A 201 -16.28 -2.08 1.78
CA GLU A 201 -14.89 -1.85 2.20
C GLU A 201 -13.91 -1.44 1.09
N ALA A 202 -14.39 -1.02 -0.09
CA ALA A 202 -13.52 -0.51 -1.15
C ALA A 202 -13.04 0.93 -0.84
N HIS A 203 -12.18 1.09 0.18
CA HIS A 203 -11.64 2.39 0.62
C HIS A 203 -10.51 2.91 -0.29
N VAL A 204 -9.72 2.01 -0.88
CA VAL A 204 -8.62 2.37 -1.80
C VAL A 204 -8.77 1.65 -3.14
N PRO A 205 -9.85 1.85 -3.90
CA PRO A 205 -10.01 1.22 -5.21
C PRO A 205 -9.10 1.88 -6.26
N ILE A 206 -8.34 1.07 -6.99
CA ILE A 206 -7.40 1.54 -8.01
C ILE A 206 -7.70 0.84 -9.34
N PRO A 207 -8.06 1.54 -10.44
CA PRO A 207 -8.40 0.91 -11.72
C PRO A 207 -7.16 0.42 -12.51
N PHE A 208 -6.21 -0.21 -11.82
CA PHE A 208 -4.96 -0.76 -12.33
C PHE A 208 -4.86 -2.25 -11.97
N VAL A 209 -4.68 -3.11 -12.96
CA VAL A 209 -4.45 -4.54 -12.78
C VAL A 209 -3.11 -4.95 -13.40
N THR A 210 -2.38 -5.84 -12.73
CA THR A 210 -1.16 -6.47 -13.23
C THR A 210 -1.30 -7.99 -13.24
N GLY A 211 -0.81 -8.63 -14.30
CA GLY A 211 -0.86 -10.09 -14.49
C GLY A 211 0.50 -10.74 -14.26
N THR A 212 0.50 -12.02 -13.89
CA THR A 212 1.74 -12.79 -13.64
C THR A 212 2.63 -12.95 -14.88
N ARG A 213 2.11 -12.67 -16.09
CA ARG A 213 2.90 -12.62 -17.34
C ARG A 213 3.63 -11.29 -17.57
N GLY A 214 3.49 -10.33 -16.66
CA GLY A 214 4.24 -9.07 -16.69
C GLY A 214 3.58 -7.95 -17.48
N PHE A 215 2.26 -7.97 -17.70
CA PHE A 215 1.53 -6.81 -18.22
C PHE A 215 0.93 -5.96 -17.09
N GLY A 216 0.73 -4.67 -17.35
CA GLY A 216 -0.10 -3.78 -16.56
C GLY A 216 -1.17 -3.11 -17.42
N PHE A 217 -2.40 -3.02 -16.90
CA PHE A 217 -3.53 -2.38 -17.54
C PHE A 217 -4.19 -1.41 -16.57
N PHE A 218 -4.08 -0.12 -16.86
CA PHE A 218 -4.60 0.97 -16.02
C PHE A 218 -5.59 1.81 -16.82
N VAL A 219 -6.81 2.01 -16.31
CA VAL A 219 -7.79 2.92 -16.91
C VAL A 219 -7.83 4.20 -16.08
N GLU A 220 -7.33 5.29 -16.62
CA GLU A 220 -7.17 6.56 -15.92
C GLU A 220 -8.49 7.35 -16.01
N ASN A 221 -9.44 6.98 -15.17
CA ASN A 221 -10.77 7.58 -15.22
C ASN A 221 -11.43 7.61 -13.83
N PRO A 222 -12.02 8.75 -13.41
CA PRO A 222 -12.58 8.91 -12.06
C PRO A 222 -14.06 8.52 -11.96
N TYR A 223 -14.72 8.12 -13.05
CA TYR A 223 -16.13 7.73 -13.03
C TYR A 223 -16.34 6.38 -12.30
N PRO A 224 -17.55 6.10 -11.78
CA PRO A 224 -17.84 4.81 -11.14
C PRO A 224 -17.53 3.66 -12.09
N ALA A 225 -16.87 2.63 -11.60
CA ALA A 225 -16.37 1.55 -12.45
C ALA A 225 -16.40 0.18 -11.76
N ALA A 226 -16.30 -0.86 -12.58
CA ALA A 226 -16.17 -2.22 -12.09
C ALA A 226 -15.20 -3.01 -12.97
N PHE A 227 -14.41 -3.87 -12.34
CA PHE A 227 -13.53 -4.83 -12.99
C PHE A 227 -14.06 -6.25 -12.73
N ASP A 228 -14.59 -6.89 -13.76
CA ASP A 228 -14.79 -8.34 -13.79
C ASP A 228 -13.47 -9.00 -14.18
N VAL A 229 -12.87 -9.73 -13.25
CA VAL A 229 -11.52 -10.28 -13.43
C VAL A 229 -11.65 -11.76 -13.65
N ALA A 230 -11.85 -12.17 -14.91
CA ALA A 230 -12.01 -13.56 -15.30
C ALA A 230 -13.12 -14.31 -14.54
N LYS A 231 -14.19 -13.60 -14.13
CA LYS A 231 -15.33 -14.18 -13.39
C LYS A 231 -16.44 -14.58 -14.35
N ALA A 232 -16.90 -13.67 -15.21
CA ALA A 232 -17.95 -13.98 -16.19
C ALA A 232 -17.40 -14.73 -17.41
N ASP A 233 -16.22 -14.33 -17.89
CA ASP A 233 -15.48 -14.99 -18.97
C ASP A 233 -14.05 -15.29 -18.45
N PRO A 234 -13.65 -16.56 -18.29
CA PRO A 234 -12.34 -16.91 -17.74
C PRO A 234 -11.15 -16.44 -18.59
N GLU A 235 -11.37 -16.00 -19.83
CA GLU A 235 -10.32 -15.49 -20.72
C GLU A 235 -10.29 -13.97 -20.80
N ARG A 236 -11.05 -13.24 -19.96
CA ARG A 236 -11.11 -11.77 -20.01
C ARG A 236 -11.01 -11.09 -18.66
N ILE A 237 -10.43 -9.90 -18.68
CA ILE A 237 -10.71 -8.88 -17.68
C ILE A 237 -11.61 -7.86 -18.35
N ALA A 238 -12.77 -7.54 -17.77
CA ALA A 238 -13.69 -6.52 -18.28
C ALA A 238 -13.74 -5.33 -17.33
N ALA A 239 -13.17 -4.20 -17.75
CA ALA A 239 -13.27 -2.93 -17.07
C ALA A 239 -14.41 -2.11 -17.68
N THR A 240 -15.41 -1.74 -16.87
CA THR A 240 -16.60 -1.02 -17.31
C THR A 240 -16.75 0.26 -16.51
N PHE A 241 -16.95 1.39 -17.18
CA PHE A 241 -17.05 2.73 -16.58
C PHE A 241 -18.39 3.37 -16.89
N GLY A 242 -19.04 3.89 -15.84
CA GLY A 242 -20.28 4.64 -15.84
C GLY A 242 -20.12 6.10 -16.24
N THR A 243 -19.79 6.36 -17.50
CA THR A 243 -19.44 7.72 -17.96
C THR A 243 -20.66 8.62 -18.19
N GLY A 244 -21.85 8.06 -18.44
CA GLY A 244 -23.08 8.82 -18.62
C GLY A 244 -22.94 9.95 -19.65
N LEU A 245 -23.32 11.17 -19.27
CA LEU A 245 -23.20 12.36 -20.13
C LEU A 245 -21.74 12.69 -20.53
N ALA A 246 -20.75 12.17 -19.82
CA ALA A 246 -19.33 12.37 -20.13
C ALA A 246 -18.76 11.35 -21.14
N SER A 247 -19.57 10.45 -21.70
CA SER A 247 -19.11 9.46 -22.67
C SER A 247 -18.43 10.06 -23.90
N GLU A 248 -18.73 11.31 -24.27
CA GLU A 248 -18.04 12.02 -25.36
C GLU A 248 -16.55 12.30 -25.06
N GLN A 249 -16.15 12.32 -23.79
CA GLN A 249 -14.76 12.56 -23.37
C GLN A 249 -13.86 11.34 -23.61
N GLY A 250 -14.46 10.14 -23.71
CA GLY A 250 -13.78 8.87 -23.92
C GLY A 250 -13.18 8.25 -22.65
N LEU A 251 -12.45 7.15 -22.82
CA LEU A 251 -11.65 6.50 -21.77
C LEU A 251 -10.17 6.54 -22.13
N ASP A 252 -9.38 7.16 -21.27
CA ASP A 252 -7.92 7.10 -21.29
C ASP A 252 -7.44 5.84 -20.55
N PHE A 253 -6.50 5.11 -21.14
CA PHE A 253 -5.92 3.90 -20.58
C PHE A 253 -4.43 3.78 -20.89
N HIS A 254 -3.73 2.98 -20.10
CA HIS A 254 -2.31 2.73 -20.21
C HIS A 254 -2.05 1.23 -20.27
N LEU A 255 -1.07 0.87 -21.10
CA LEU A 255 -0.57 -0.48 -21.23
C LEU A 255 0.92 -0.48 -20.86
N PHE A 256 1.27 -1.32 -19.88
CA PHE A 256 2.63 -1.51 -19.40
C PHE A 256 3.06 -2.94 -19.69
N ALA A 257 4.34 -3.17 -19.93
CA ALA A 257 4.90 -4.52 -19.91
C ALA A 257 6.32 -4.53 -19.34
N ALA A 258 6.61 -5.51 -18.51
CA ALA A 258 7.93 -5.73 -17.92
C ALA A 258 8.32 -7.20 -17.97
N ALA A 259 9.62 -7.47 -17.88
CA ALA A 259 10.13 -8.85 -17.90
C ALA A 259 9.69 -9.66 -16.65
N HIS A 260 9.52 -8.99 -15.51
CA HIS A 260 9.02 -9.57 -14.27
C HIS A 260 7.79 -8.79 -13.78
N PRO A 261 6.72 -9.44 -13.32
CA PRO A 261 5.47 -8.75 -12.95
C PRO A 261 5.62 -7.73 -11.81
N LEU A 262 6.56 -7.94 -10.89
CA LEU A 262 6.91 -6.93 -9.86
C LEU A 262 7.45 -5.61 -10.43
N ASP A 263 7.99 -5.58 -11.64
CA ASP A 263 8.58 -4.38 -12.24
C ASP A 263 7.52 -3.49 -12.91
N VAL A 264 6.30 -4.00 -13.13
CA VAL A 264 5.21 -3.28 -13.79
C VAL A 264 4.80 -2.02 -13.02
N THR A 265 4.79 -2.09 -11.68
CA THR A 265 4.35 -0.99 -10.80
C THR A 265 5.21 0.27 -10.97
N ARG A 266 6.48 0.14 -11.40
CA ARG A 266 7.32 1.30 -11.76
C ARG A 266 6.69 2.15 -12.86
N HIS A 267 6.18 1.51 -13.91
CA HIS A 267 5.57 2.22 -15.04
C HIS A 267 4.26 2.90 -14.63
N TYR A 268 3.51 2.28 -13.72
CA TYR A 268 2.34 2.91 -13.10
C TYR A 268 2.73 4.17 -12.29
N TYR A 269 3.81 4.13 -11.50
CA TYR A 269 4.33 5.30 -10.79
C TYR A 269 4.82 6.41 -11.71
N ASP A 270 5.40 6.09 -12.86
CA ASP A 270 5.82 7.11 -13.82
C ASP A 270 4.63 7.91 -14.40
N VAL A 271 3.41 7.37 -14.32
CA VAL A 271 2.16 8.04 -14.73
C VAL A 271 1.53 8.75 -13.54
N THR A 272 1.34 8.04 -12.43
CA THR A 272 0.50 8.50 -11.30
C THR A 272 1.30 9.22 -10.22
N GLY A 273 2.64 9.15 -10.26
CA GLY A 273 3.55 9.71 -9.28
C GLY A 273 4.10 8.65 -8.32
N TYR A 274 5.32 8.88 -7.82
CA TYR A 274 5.95 7.99 -6.86
C TYR A 274 5.40 8.20 -5.44
N PRO A 275 5.29 7.13 -4.62
CA PRO A 275 4.81 7.23 -3.25
C PRO A 275 5.60 8.23 -2.41
N ARG A 276 4.89 9.03 -1.61
CA ARG A 276 5.45 9.88 -0.56
C ARG A 276 6.09 8.98 0.48
N LEU A 277 7.34 9.27 0.82
CA LEU A 277 8.02 8.53 1.85
C LEU A 277 7.59 9.06 3.22
N PRO A 278 7.14 8.20 4.16
CA PRO A 278 6.85 8.63 5.52
C PRO A 278 8.13 9.15 6.19
N GLY A 279 7.94 9.94 7.25
CA GLY A 279 8.99 10.21 8.22
C GLY A 279 9.69 8.91 8.62
N ARG A 280 11.01 8.90 8.66
CA ARG A 280 11.79 7.67 8.99
C ARG A 280 11.34 7.03 10.30
N TRP A 281 10.86 7.85 11.23
CA TRP A 281 10.32 7.41 12.51
C TRP A 281 9.01 6.62 12.40
N GLY A 282 8.24 6.80 11.33
CA GLY A 282 7.02 6.05 11.03
C GLY A 282 7.26 4.61 10.57
N LEU A 283 8.52 4.21 10.37
CA LEU A 283 8.94 2.81 10.18
C LEU A 283 9.40 2.17 11.50
N GLY A 284 9.32 2.89 12.62
CA GLY A 284 9.40 2.29 13.95
C GLY A 284 8.01 1.97 14.48
N PRO A 285 7.89 1.23 15.60
CA PRO A 285 6.59 0.96 16.21
C PRO A 285 5.91 2.26 16.67
N LEU A 286 4.59 2.35 16.44
CA LEU A 286 3.72 3.47 16.82
C LEU A 286 2.61 2.97 17.73
N VAL A 287 2.37 3.65 18.85
CA VAL A 287 1.32 3.27 19.81
C VAL A 287 0.22 4.32 19.87
N TRP A 288 -1.02 3.87 20.04
CA TRP A 288 -2.17 4.74 20.24
C TRP A 288 -3.26 4.10 21.10
N ARG A 289 -4.20 4.93 21.54
CA ARG A 289 -5.46 4.53 22.19
C ARG A 289 -6.60 5.28 21.51
N ASP A 290 -7.76 4.64 21.34
CA ASP A 290 -8.98 5.27 20.79
C ASP A 290 -9.38 6.46 21.67
N GLU A 291 -9.41 6.25 22.98
CA GLU A 291 -9.69 7.32 23.95
C GLU A 291 -8.61 7.37 25.03
N ASN A 292 -7.84 8.45 25.06
CA ASN A 292 -7.00 8.79 26.20
C ASN A 292 -7.84 9.50 27.28
N ASP A 293 -7.62 9.13 28.55
CA ASP A 293 -8.27 9.78 29.68
C ASP A 293 -7.89 11.26 29.77
N ASP A 294 -6.58 11.52 29.82
CA ASP A 294 -6.00 12.86 29.93
C ASP A 294 -4.49 12.87 29.56
N GLN A 295 -3.84 14.03 29.72
CA GLN A 295 -2.41 14.20 29.53
C GLN A 295 -1.55 13.29 30.42
N ALA A 296 -1.98 13.01 31.66
CA ALA A 296 -1.20 12.19 32.57
C ALA A 296 -1.15 10.73 32.10
N GLN A 297 -2.23 10.21 31.50
CA GLN A 297 -2.23 8.88 30.89
C GLN A 297 -1.27 8.79 29.70
N VAL A 298 -1.25 9.79 28.82
CA VAL A 298 -0.28 9.83 27.71
C VAL A 298 1.15 9.82 28.25
N GLU A 299 1.44 10.67 29.23
CA GLU A 299 2.75 10.75 29.86
C GLU A 299 3.16 9.45 30.58
N ALA A 300 2.21 8.72 31.16
CA ALA A 300 2.44 7.43 31.78
C ALA A 300 2.75 6.33 30.76
N ASP A 301 2.09 6.34 29.60
CA ASP A 301 2.40 5.42 28.49
C ASP A 301 3.82 5.65 27.94
N LEU A 302 4.24 6.91 27.82
CA LEU A 302 5.62 7.27 27.42
C LEU A 302 6.66 6.68 28.38
N ASP A 303 6.43 6.83 29.68
CA ASP A 303 7.32 6.31 30.73
C ASP A 303 7.28 4.78 30.81
N ALA A 304 6.11 4.16 30.63
CA ALA A 304 5.94 2.71 30.62
C ALA A 304 6.73 2.06 29.47
N MET A 305 6.63 2.59 28.26
CA MET A 305 7.37 2.06 27.11
C MET A 305 8.88 2.10 27.32
N ARG A 306 9.43 3.19 27.87
CA ARG A 306 10.87 3.27 28.16
C ARG A 306 11.29 2.38 29.32
N SER A 307 10.54 2.38 30.42
CA SER A 307 10.88 1.55 31.59
C SER A 307 10.76 0.03 31.34
N LEU A 308 9.87 -0.37 30.43
CA LEU A 308 9.66 -1.76 30.04
C LEU A 308 10.53 -2.18 28.84
N ASP A 309 11.45 -1.32 28.39
CA ASP A 309 12.37 -1.58 27.28
C ASP A 309 11.63 -1.95 25.99
N LEU A 310 10.59 -1.17 25.64
CA LEU A 310 9.79 -1.35 24.44
C LEU A 310 10.27 -0.38 23.36
N ALA A 311 10.82 -0.94 22.28
CA ALA A 311 11.20 -0.18 21.10
C ALA A 311 9.97 0.48 20.47
N THR A 312 9.93 1.81 20.47
CA THR A 312 8.80 2.62 19.99
C THR A 312 9.31 3.99 19.58
N SER A 313 8.89 4.44 18.39
CA SER A 313 9.36 5.70 17.78
C SER A 313 8.33 6.83 17.79
N ALA A 314 7.05 6.51 17.96
CA ALA A 314 5.99 7.50 17.95
C ALA A 314 4.76 7.08 18.76
N VAL A 315 3.99 8.08 19.15
CA VAL A 315 2.67 7.94 19.76
C VAL A 315 1.73 8.87 19.01
N TRP A 316 0.47 8.49 18.84
CA TRP A 316 -0.55 9.46 18.47
C TRP A 316 -1.75 9.37 19.38
N ILE A 317 -2.44 10.50 19.48
CA ILE A 317 -3.65 10.64 20.29
C ILE A 317 -4.82 10.63 19.32
N ASP A 318 -5.68 9.63 19.48
CA ASP A 318 -6.93 9.53 18.73
C ASP A 318 -8.04 10.38 19.42
N ARG A 319 -9.28 10.32 18.94
CA ARG A 319 -10.39 11.14 19.46
C ARG A 319 -11.02 10.55 20.74
N PRO A 320 -11.24 11.34 21.80
CA PRO A 320 -11.18 12.81 21.82
C PRO A 320 -9.96 13.38 22.57
N TYR A 321 -9.26 14.33 21.93
CA TYR A 321 -8.21 15.15 22.55
C TYR A 321 -8.52 16.67 22.55
N ALA A 322 -9.33 17.12 21.59
CA ALA A 322 -9.76 18.50 21.43
C ALA A 322 -11.06 18.78 22.21
N THR A 323 -11.42 20.05 22.41
CA THR A 323 -12.66 20.44 23.11
C THR A 323 -13.91 19.85 22.46
N GLY A 324 -13.90 19.76 21.13
CA GLY A 324 -14.85 19.02 20.31
C GLY A 324 -14.14 18.51 19.06
N VAL A 325 -14.77 17.64 18.27
CA VAL A 325 -14.12 17.11 17.06
C VAL A 325 -13.80 18.25 16.08
N ASN A 326 -12.51 18.37 15.77
CA ASN A 326 -11.92 19.40 14.91
C ASN A 326 -12.21 20.85 15.37
N THR A 327 -12.14 21.12 16.67
CA THR A 327 -12.07 22.50 17.20
C THR A 327 -10.69 23.15 17.03
N PHE A 328 -9.68 22.39 16.60
CA PHE A 328 -8.30 22.84 16.38
C PHE A 328 -7.63 23.40 17.65
N ASP A 329 -7.92 22.77 18.77
CA ASP A 329 -7.33 22.98 20.09
C ASP A 329 -7.04 21.63 20.79
N PHE A 330 -6.56 21.70 22.03
CA PHE A 330 -6.60 20.59 22.99
C PHE A 330 -7.59 20.97 24.09
N ASP A 331 -8.42 20.03 24.57
CA ASP A 331 -9.32 20.33 25.69
C ASP A 331 -8.48 20.67 26.93
N PRO A 332 -8.52 21.92 27.43
CA PRO A 332 -7.67 22.34 28.55
C PRO A 332 -8.01 21.63 29.88
N LYS A 333 -9.15 20.92 29.96
CA LYS A 333 -9.50 20.11 31.13
C LYS A 333 -8.77 18.78 31.16
N LYS A 334 -8.57 18.16 30.00
CA LYS A 334 -7.86 16.87 29.84
C LYS A 334 -6.37 17.09 29.58
N PHE A 335 -6.02 18.11 28.81
CA PHE A 335 -4.67 18.43 28.40
C PHE A 335 -4.33 19.85 28.85
N PRO A 336 -4.02 20.06 30.14
CA PRO A 336 -3.76 21.39 30.69
C PRO A 336 -2.46 22.03 30.17
N ASP A 337 -1.49 21.23 29.72
CA ASP A 337 -0.22 21.70 29.13
C ASP A 337 0.24 20.75 28.01
N PRO A 338 -0.44 20.76 26.84
CA PRO A 338 -0.13 19.86 25.74
C PRO A 338 1.29 20.10 25.21
N LYS A 339 1.82 21.33 25.33
CA LYS A 339 3.18 21.63 24.89
C LYS A 339 4.22 20.93 25.76
N ALA A 340 4.05 20.91 27.09
CA ALA A 340 4.93 20.16 27.98
C ALA A 340 4.86 18.65 27.74
N MET A 341 3.66 18.11 27.46
CA MET A 341 3.48 16.69 27.08
C MET A 341 4.24 16.35 25.80
N ILE A 342 4.10 17.16 24.75
CA ILE A 342 4.82 17.00 23.48
C ILE A 342 6.33 17.11 23.70
N ASP A 343 6.79 18.06 24.51
CA ASP A 343 8.21 18.21 24.83
C ASP A 343 8.76 17.00 25.61
N LYS A 344 7.98 16.42 26.53
CA LYS A 344 8.34 15.17 27.21
C LYS A 344 8.43 14.00 26.21
N ALA A 345 7.47 13.88 25.30
CA ALA A 345 7.50 12.87 24.25
C ALA A 345 8.78 12.99 23.40
N HIS A 346 9.11 14.19 22.92
CA HIS A 346 10.35 14.46 22.18
C HIS A 346 11.61 14.17 23.01
N ALA A 347 11.63 14.55 24.28
CA ALA A 347 12.77 14.33 25.16
C ALA A 347 13.09 12.83 25.34
N LEU A 348 12.06 11.98 25.30
CA LEU A 348 12.15 10.52 25.37
C LEU A 348 12.24 9.84 23.99
N GLY A 349 12.37 10.62 22.91
CA GLY A 349 12.51 10.09 21.56
C GLY A 349 11.23 9.50 20.96
N PHE A 350 10.08 10.11 21.23
CA PHE A 350 8.82 9.82 20.55
C PHE A 350 8.42 10.99 19.67
N ARG A 351 7.85 10.70 18.50
CA ARG A 351 7.17 11.68 17.64
C ARG A 351 5.67 11.64 17.92
N MET A 352 4.99 12.77 17.74
CA MET A 352 3.56 12.88 18.04
C MET A 352 2.72 13.13 16.79
N SER A 353 1.58 12.43 16.69
CA SER A 353 0.56 12.67 15.67
C SER A 353 -0.83 12.80 16.30
N LEU A 354 -1.80 13.27 15.51
CA LEU A 354 -3.19 13.44 15.95
C LEU A 354 -4.18 12.86 14.95
N TRP A 355 -5.31 12.33 15.46
CA TRP A 355 -6.45 11.99 14.61
C TRP A 355 -7.17 13.25 14.11
N HIS A 356 -7.69 13.19 12.88
CA HIS A 356 -8.47 14.25 12.27
C HIS A 356 -9.46 13.70 11.24
N THR A 357 -10.50 14.49 10.96
CA THR A 357 -11.48 14.23 9.88
C THR A 357 -11.65 15.48 9.01
N PRO A 358 -12.37 15.43 7.88
CA PRO A 358 -12.68 16.62 7.08
C PRO A 358 -13.94 17.38 7.53
N TYR A 359 -14.44 17.14 8.76
CA TYR A 359 -15.72 17.66 9.25
C TYR A 359 -15.56 18.69 10.36
N LEU A 360 -16.61 19.47 10.61
CA LEU A 360 -16.81 20.12 11.90
C LEU A 360 -18.03 19.48 12.55
N ASP A 361 -17.92 19.03 13.80
CA ASP A 361 -19.04 18.40 14.51
C ASP A 361 -20.22 19.38 14.64
N GLU A 362 -21.37 19.09 14.02
CA GLU A 362 -22.57 19.94 14.06
C GLU A 362 -23.29 19.89 15.43
N LYS A 363 -23.03 18.87 16.25
CA LYS A 363 -23.71 18.66 17.53
C LYS A 363 -22.96 19.30 18.70
N ASP A 364 -21.67 19.58 18.53
CA ASP A 364 -20.85 20.18 19.58
C ASP A 364 -20.94 21.72 19.56
N PRO A 365 -21.33 22.39 20.66
CA PRO A 365 -21.34 23.86 20.73
C PRO A 365 -19.95 24.49 20.53
N SER A 366 -18.87 23.78 20.83
CA SER A 366 -17.50 24.32 20.75
C SER A 366 -17.04 24.60 19.31
N THR A 367 -17.63 23.96 18.31
CA THR A 367 -17.34 24.20 16.88
C THR A 367 -18.25 25.26 16.25
N GLU A 368 -19.22 25.83 16.99
CA GLU A 368 -20.23 26.77 16.45
C GLU A 368 -19.61 27.95 15.70
N SER A 369 -18.60 28.60 16.30
CA SER A 369 -17.91 29.73 15.67
C SER A 369 -17.25 29.38 14.33
N LEU A 370 -16.62 28.20 14.25
CA LEU A 370 -15.98 27.72 13.01
C LEU A 370 -17.03 27.37 11.95
N ARG A 371 -18.15 26.76 12.37
CA ARG A 371 -19.26 26.43 11.45
C ARG A 371 -19.94 27.69 10.91
N ASP A 372 -20.15 28.70 11.75
CA ASP A 372 -20.71 29.98 11.35
C ASP A 372 -19.80 30.70 10.35
N GLU A 373 -18.48 30.69 10.59
CA GLU A 373 -17.50 31.21 9.64
C GLU A 373 -17.52 30.46 8.30
N ALA A 374 -17.47 29.13 8.34
CA ALA A 374 -17.51 28.28 7.15
C ALA A 374 -18.81 28.47 6.35
N THR A 375 -19.94 28.61 7.04
CA THR A 375 -21.25 28.89 6.41
C THR A 375 -21.26 30.27 5.77
N ALA A 376 -20.82 31.31 6.50
CA ALA A 376 -20.81 32.68 6.01
C ALA A 376 -19.90 32.87 4.78
N LYS A 377 -18.83 32.08 4.67
CA LYS A 377 -17.87 32.11 3.57
C LYS A 377 -18.13 31.10 2.45
N GLY A 378 -19.14 30.24 2.60
CA GLY A 378 -19.49 29.22 1.59
C GLY A 378 -18.41 28.15 1.42
N TYR A 379 -17.87 27.63 2.53
CA TYR A 379 -16.82 26.61 2.55
C TYR A 379 -17.35 25.17 2.54
N TYR A 380 -18.66 24.99 2.51
CA TYR A 380 -19.30 23.69 2.30
C TYR A 380 -19.69 23.51 0.82
N PRO A 381 -19.87 22.27 0.34
CA PRO A 381 -20.41 22.02 -1.00
C PRO A 381 -21.74 22.76 -1.22
N LYS A 382 -21.97 23.22 -2.45
CA LYS A 382 -23.18 23.97 -2.85
C LYS A 382 -24.44 23.11 -2.73
N GLU A 383 -24.30 21.82 -3.03
CA GLU A 383 -25.29 20.79 -2.79
C GLU A 383 -24.58 19.61 -2.13
N ARG A 384 -25.22 19.01 -1.12
CA ARG A 384 -24.71 17.83 -0.40
C ARG A 384 -25.73 16.70 -0.48
N GLY A 385 -25.23 15.50 -0.75
CA GLY A 385 -26.03 14.28 -0.71
C GLY A 385 -26.25 13.78 0.72
N LEU A 386 -26.62 12.51 0.83
CA LEU A 386 -26.62 11.77 2.08
C LEU A 386 -25.19 11.74 2.64
N MET A 387 -25.06 12.22 3.88
CA MET A 387 -23.83 12.09 4.67
C MET A 387 -23.82 10.70 5.32
N LEU A 388 -22.69 10.01 5.23
CA LEU A 388 -22.50 8.68 5.82
C LEU A 388 -21.85 8.77 7.20
N ASN A 389 -21.28 9.93 7.54
CA ASN A 389 -20.72 10.24 8.83
C ASN A 389 -21.77 10.78 9.85
N LYS A 390 -21.37 10.90 11.12
CA LYS A 390 -22.23 11.38 12.23
C LYS A 390 -21.87 12.79 12.76
N TRP A 391 -20.83 13.40 12.20
CA TRP A 391 -20.24 14.68 12.61
C TRP A 391 -20.92 15.86 11.92
N GLY A 392 -20.91 15.91 10.60
CA GLY A 392 -21.37 17.07 9.84
C GLY A 392 -20.96 17.04 8.37
N PRO A 393 -21.22 18.12 7.61
CA PRO A 393 -20.80 18.24 6.22
C PRO A 393 -19.27 18.32 6.11
N LEU A 394 -18.75 17.70 5.06
CA LEU A 394 -17.36 17.88 4.65
C LEU A 394 -17.10 19.33 4.23
N ILE A 395 -15.88 19.81 4.49
CA ILE A 395 -15.37 21.06 3.92
C ILE A 395 -15.09 20.87 2.43
N ASP A 396 -15.55 21.81 1.60
CA ASP A 396 -15.28 21.82 0.17
C ASP A 396 -13.84 22.28 -0.09
N LEU A 397 -12.91 21.33 -0.08
CA LEU A 397 -11.49 21.57 -0.32
C LEU A 397 -11.17 21.86 -1.80
N THR A 398 -12.16 21.85 -2.71
CA THR A 398 -11.99 22.39 -4.07
C THR A 398 -12.07 23.92 -4.08
N ASN A 399 -12.66 24.53 -3.04
CA ASN A 399 -12.63 25.97 -2.83
C ASN A 399 -11.25 26.39 -2.28
N PRO A 400 -10.46 27.21 -3.02
CA PRO A 400 -9.11 27.59 -2.59
C PRO A 400 -9.09 28.38 -1.28
N ASP A 401 -10.15 29.14 -0.96
CA ASP A 401 -10.24 29.91 0.29
C ASP A 401 -10.55 28.99 1.48
N ALA A 402 -11.39 27.96 1.28
CA ALA A 402 -11.66 26.93 2.29
C ALA A 402 -10.41 26.09 2.55
N TYR A 403 -9.69 25.71 1.48
CA TYR A 403 -8.42 24.98 1.56
C TYR A 403 -7.38 25.75 2.39
N ALA A 404 -7.15 27.03 2.08
CA ALA A 404 -6.20 27.87 2.81
C ALA A 404 -6.62 28.12 4.27
N TRP A 405 -7.93 28.25 4.52
CA TRP A 405 -8.46 28.39 5.88
C TRP A 405 -8.25 27.11 6.71
N TRP A 406 -8.50 25.94 6.13
CA TRP A 406 -8.26 24.66 6.78
C TRP A 406 -6.77 24.47 7.10
N GLN A 407 -5.88 24.84 6.17
CA GLN A 407 -4.43 24.83 6.42
C GLN A 407 -4.03 25.71 7.61
N ALA A 408 -4.57 26.92 7.70
CA ALA A 408 -4.28 27.83 8.80
C ALA A 408 -4.74 27.28 10.17
N LEU A 409 -5.78 26.47 10.19
CA LEU A 409 -6.25 25.79 11.40
C LEU A 409 -5.34 24.63 11.79
N ILE A 410 -4.94 23.78 10.83
CA ILE A 410 -4.00 22.67 11.06
C ILE A 410 -2.63 23.18 11.51
N GLN A 411 -2.16 24.30 10.95
CA GLN A 411 -0.85 24.88 11.27
C GLN A 411 -0.65 25.11 12.78
N LYS A 412 -1.73 25.36 13.53
CA LYS A 412 -1.67 25.51 14.99
C LYS A 412 -1.10 24.27 15.70
N TYR A 413 -1.44 23.08 15.22
CA TYR A 413 -0.91 21.83 15.77
C TYR A 413 0.54 21.59 15.34
N VAL A 414 0.85 21.86 14.08
CA VAL A 414 2.21 21.76 13.54
C VAL A 414 3.16 22.68 14.31
N ASP A 415 2.76 23.93 14.55
CA ASP A 415 3.52 24.93 15.33
C ASP A 415 3.73 24.49 16.80
N MET A 416 2.86 23.64 17.33
CA MET A 416 2.97 23.09 18.68
C MET A 416 3.97 21.93 18.77
N GLY A 417 4.34 21.33 17.63
CA GLY A 417 5.24 20.17 17.54
C GLY A 417 4.56 18.87 17.13
N ILE A 418 3.35 18.91 16.57
CA ILE A 418 2.72 17.72 15.97
C ILE A 418 3.33 17.46 14.59
N GLU A 419 3.74 16.22 14.36
CA GLU A 419 4.55 15.83 13.20
C GLU A 419 3.82 14.84 12.27
N GLY A 420 2.57 14.51 12.55
CA GLY A 420 1.76 13.70 11.67
C GLY A 420 0.28 13.73 11.99
N PHE A 421 -0.52 13.16 11.09
CA PHE A 421 -1.96 13.06 11.24
C PHE A 421 -2.47 11.69 10.79
N LYS A 422 -3.42 11.13 11.55
CA LYS A 422 -4.29 10.03 11.13
C LYS A 422 -5.55 10.65 10.54
N LEU A 423 -5.66 10.60 9.22
CA LEU A 423 -6.77 11.17 8.46
C LEU A 423 -7.82 10.09 8.26
N ASP A 424 -8.84 10.16 9.10
CA ASP A 424 -9.97 9.26 9.10
C ASP A 424 -11.12 9.86 8.28
N TYR A 425 -11.99 8.98 7.82
CA TYR A 425 -13.08 9.28 6.90
C TYR A 425 -12.64 9.82 5.51
N GLY A 426 -13.57 10.48 4.82
CA GLY A 426 -13.44 10.96 3.44
C GLY A 426 -14.39 10.25 2.47
N GLU A 427 -15.29 9.40 2.96
CA GLU A 427 -16.13 8.47 2.19
C GLU A 427 -17.55 8.97 1.91
N ASP A 428 -17.98 10.11 2.46
CA ASP A 428 -19.36 10.59 2.32
C ASP A 428 -19.83 10.72 0.86
N VAL A 429 -18.89 11.02 -0.03
CA VAL A 429 -19.16 11.18 -1.46
C VAL A 429 -19.25 9.80 -2.09
N VAL A 430 -20.40 9.15 -1.96
CA VAL A 430 -20.73 7.94 -2.73
C VAL A 430 -21.53 8.32 -3.99
N PRO A 431 -21.33 7.64 -5.15
CA PRO A 431 -21.99 8.02 -6.40
C PRO A 431 -23.52 7.96 -6.36
N GLY A 432 -24.09 7.02 -5.62
CA GLY A 432 -25.54 6.86 -5.57
C GLY A 432 -26.04 5.75 -4.65
N LEU A 433 -27.37 5.68 -4.54
CA LEU A 433 -28.09 4.68 -3.77
C LEU A 433 -29.25 4.16 -4.62
N LEU A 434 -29.39 2.82 -4.70
CA LEU A 434 -30.50 2.16 -5.39
C LEU A 434 -30.70 2.63 -6.86
N GLY A 435 -29.60 2.93 -7.55
CA GLY A 435 -29.61 3.39 -8.96
C GLY A 435 -29.93 4.88 -9.16
N ALA A 436 -30.13 5.64 -8.09
CA ALA A 436 -30.29 7.10 -8.15
C ALA A 436 -29.02 7.81 -7.68
N ARG A 437 -28.75 8.99 -8.24
CA ARG A 437 -27.63 9.84 -7.82
C ARG A 437 -27.77 10.30 -6.38
N ASN A 438 -26.67 10.24 -5.64
CA ASN A 438 -26.55 10.90 -4.35
C ASN A 438 -25.95 12.29 -4.59
N VAL A 439 -26.73 13.25 -5.06
CA VAL A 439 -26.20 14.47 -5.70
C VAL A 439 -25.31 15.31 -4.76
N TRP A 440 -24.07 15.57 -5.19
CA TRP A 440 -23.16 16.56 -4.60
C TRP A 440 -22.75 17.61 -5.65
N LYS A 441 -22.48 18.85 -5.23
CA LYS A 441 -21.90 19.87 -6.12
C LYS A 441 -20.84 20.70 -5.41
N PHE A 442 -19.61 20.64 -5.91
CA PHE A 442 -18.45 21.31 -5.35
C PHE A 442 -18.21 22.68 -6.02
N ALA A 443 -17.32 23.48 -5.43
CA ALA A 443 -16.99 24.82 -5.88
C ALA A 443 -16.39 24.84 -7.29
N ASP A 444 -15.56 23.84 -7.64
CA ASP A 444 -14.94 23.67 -8.96
C ASP A 444 -15.89 23.14 -10.05
N GLY A 445 -17.13 22.80 -9.70
CA GLY A 445 -18.16 22.29 -10.61
C GLY A 445 -18.19 20.76 -10.73
N SER A 446 -17.30 20.04 -10.04
CA SER A 446 -17.38 18.60 -9.92
C SER A 446 -18.56 18.13 -9.06
N ASP A 447 -18.94 16.88 -9.24
CA ASP A 447 -20.04 16.22 -8.53
C ASP A 447 -19.62 14.83 -8.05
N GLU A 448 -20.54 14.10 -7.41
CA GLU A 448 -20.28 12.80 -6.79
C GLU A 448 -19.75 11.75 -7.75
N ARG A 449 -20.05 11.86 -9.06
CA ARG A 449 -19.61 10.88 -10.07
C ARG A 449 -18.10 10.90 -10.28
N THR A 450 -17.43 11.99 -9.93
CA THR A 450 -15.96 12.07 -9.97
C THR A 450 -15.35 12.29 -8.59
N MET A 451 -16.07 12.96 -7.69
CA MET A 451 -15.57 13.27 -6.35
C MET A 451 -15.62 12.10 -5.39
N HIS A 452 -16.36 11.02 -5.71
CA HIS A 452 -16.22 9.78 -4.95
C HIS A 452 -14.77 9.30 -4.96
N ALA A 453 -14.07 9.38 -6.09
CA ALA A 453 -12.64 9.08 -6.15
C ALA A 453 -11.77 10.28 -5.76
N ARG A 454 -12.10 11.48 -6.26
CA ARG A 454 -11.17 12.62 -6.23
C ARG A 454 -11.14 13.43 -4.92
N TYR A 455 -12.14 13.32 -4.05
CA TYR A 455 -12.17 14.12 -2.81
C TYR A 455 -10.94 13.89 -1.93
N THR A 456 -10.47 12.64 -1.83
CA THR A 456 -9.29 12.28 -1.03
C THR A 456 -8.02 12.97 -1.51
N LEU A 457 -7.87 13.21 -2.82
CA LEU A 457 -6.72 13.94 -3.35
C LEU A 457 -6.63 15.34 -2.73
N PHE A 458 -7.75 16.03 -2.53
CA PHE A 458 -7.77 17.33 -1.87
C PHE A 458 -7.60 17.21 -0.35
N TYR A 459 -8.29 16.24 0.26
CA TYR A 459 -8.23 16.01 1.70
C TYR A 459 -6.84 15.62 2.19
N HIS A 460 -6.10 14.82 1.44
CA HIS A 460 -4.73 14.46 1.84
C HIS A 460 -3.74 15.56 1.46
N SER A 461 -3.91 16.23 0.31
CA SER A 461 -3.02 17.35 -0.09
C SER A 461 -3.03 18.49 0.92
N VAL A 462 -4.19 18.83 1.50
CA VAL A 462 -4.30 19.97 2.43
C VAL A 462 -3.42 19.80 3.67
N TYR A 463 -3.19 18.55 4.10
CA TYR A 463 -2.24 18.22 5.17
C TYR A 463 -0.83 18.00 4.63
N ALA A 464 -0.66 17.24 3.54
CA ALA A 464 0.65 16.89 3.00
C ALA A 464 1.48 18.13 2.64
N GLU A 465 0.85 19.20 2.15
CA GLU A 465 1.52 20.46 1.82
C GLU A 465 2.02 21.26 3.04
N LEU A 466 1.54 20.94 4.25
CA LEU A 466 2.03 21.53 5.52
C LEU A 466 3.15 20.70 6.15
N LEU A 467 3.41 19.51 5.61
CA LEU A 467 4.29 18.52 6.19
C LEU A 467 5.52 18.32 5.29
N GLU A 468 6.69 18.15 5.89
CA GLU A 468 7.94 17.88 5.18
C GLU A 468 8.01 16.41 4.71
N ASP A 469 8.51 16.20 3.50
CA ASP A 469 8.84 14.87 2.97
C ASP A 469 9.92 14.21 3.84
N GLU A 470 9.81 12.91 4.13
CA GLU A 470 10.74 12.16 4.99
C GLU A 470 10.89 12.71 6.44
N GLY A 471 10.16 13.77 6.81
CA GLY A 471 10.11 14.36 8.16
C GLY A 471 8.81 14.06 8.91
N ASN A 472 7.70 13.92 8.19
CA ASN A 472 6.36 13.83 8.76
C ASN A 472 5.59 12.58 8.29
N PHE A 473 4.46 12.30 8.95
CA PHE A 473 3.71 11.06 8.75
C PHE A 473 2.23 11.34 8.48
N LEU A 474 1.69 10.76 7.41
CA LEU A 474 0.26 10.75 7.12
C LEU A 474 -0.24 9.32 6.99
N LEU A 475 -1.12 8.94 7.91
CA LEU A 475 -1.85 7.69 7.89
C LEU A 475 -3.27 7.96 7.41
N CYS A 476 -3.69 7.32 6.33
CA CYS A 476 -4.99 7.56 5.71
C CYS A 476 -5.76 6.25 5.59
N ARG A 477 -7.09 6.31 5.78
CA ARG A 477 -7.99 5.17 5.54
C ARG A 477 -8.27 4.94 4.06
N ARG A 478 -8.38 6.06 3.32
CA ARG A 478 -8.92 6.10 1.97
C ARG A 478 -7.83 6.49 0.98
N GLY A 479 -8.04 6.22 -0.30
CA GLY A 479 -7.13 6.65 -1.35
C GLY A 479 -7.66 6.38 -2.75
N THR A 480 -7.00 6.99 -3.73
CA THR A 480 -7.23 6.70 -5.16
C THR A 480 -5.91 6.81 -5.93
N TYR A 481 -5.92 6.54 -7.24
CA TYR A 481 -4.72 6.69 -8.06
C TYR A 481 -4.23 8.15 -8.05
N GLY A 482 -2.92 8.33 -7.91
CA GLY A 482 -2.29 9.64 -7.77
C GLY A 482 -2.20 10.13 -6.33
N ASP A 483 -2.94 9.53 -5.40
CA ASP A 483 -2.95 9.95 -4.00
C ASP A 483 -1.71 9.46 -3.24
N GLN A 484 -1.00 8.46 -3.77
CA GLN A 484 0.26 8.00 -3.18
C GLN A 484 1.31 9.11 -3.09
N VAL A 485 1.20 10.22 -3.85
CA VAL A 485 2.11 11.37 -3.73
C VAL A 485 1.84 12.23 -2.49
N ASN A 486 0.66 12.08 -1.88
CA ASN A 486 0.22 12.81 -0.69
C ASN A 486 0.21 11.89 0.54
N VAL A 487 -0.28 10.66 0.37
CA VAL A 487 -0.43 9.68 1.44
C VAL A 487 0.88 8.99 1.74
N SER A 488 1.25 8.89 3.02
CA SER A 488 2.45 8.16 3.42
C SER A 488 2.16 6.70 3.73
N VAL A 489 1.04 6.40 4.40
CA VAL A 489 0.65 5.05 4.84
C VAL A 489 -0.85 4.86 4.69
N ILE A 490 -1.28 3.69 4.22
CA ILE A 490 -2.69 3.26 4.26
C ILE A 490 -2.92 2.35 5.46
N TRP A 491 -4.03 2.57 6.17
CA TRP A 491 -4.57 1.68 7.20
C TRP A 491 -5.89 1.06 6.72
N PRO A 492 -6.12 -0.24 6.98
CA PRO A 492 -7.21 -1.03 6.38
C PRO A 492 -8.63 -0.73 6.91
N GLY A 493 -8.80 0.31 7.73
CA GLY A 493 -10.07 0.52 8.39
C GLY A 493 -10.26 -0.35 9.63
N ASP A 494 -11.51 -0.35 10.10
CA ASP A 494 -11.92 -0.92 11.37
C ASP A 494 -12.12 -2.45 11.27
N LEU A 495 -11.03 -3.22 11.24
CA LEU A 495 -11.09 -4.68 11.15
C LEU A 495 -11.53 -5.34 12.47
N ASP A 496 -12.05 -6.56 12.39
CA ASP A 496 -12.50 -7.33 13.56
C ASP A 496 -11.32 -7.86 14.38
N ALA A 497 -11.39 -7.78 15.71
CA ALA A 497 -10.48 -8.43 16.64
C ALA A 497 -10.73 -9.95 16.66
N SER A 498 -10.50 -10.62 15.53
CA SER A 498 -10.75 -12.05 15.35
C SER A 498 -9.80 -12.70 14.32
N PHE A 499 -9.92 -14.02 14.17
CA PHE A 499 -9.33 -14.78 13.06
C PHE A 499 -10.30 -14.95 11.87
N ALA A 500 -11.45 -14.26 11.89
CA ALA A 500 -12.48 -14.42 10.87
C ALA A 500 -12.00 -13.90 9.51
N ARG A 501 -12.41 -14.56 8.44
CA ARG A 501 -12.20 -14.09 7.07
C ARG A 501 -13.24 -13.02 6.72
N HIS A 502 -12.91 -12.19 5.73
CA HIS A 502 -13.84 -11.20 5.19
C HIS A 502 -15.15 -11.86 4.73
N GLY A 503 -16.29 -11.35 5.21
CA GLY A 503 -17.63 -11.86 4.92
C GLY A 503 -18.03 -13.15 5.66
N GLU A 504 -17.16 -13.70 6.52
CA GLU A 504 -17.48 -14.89 7.32
C GLU A 504 -18.64 -14.59 8.29
N LYS A 505 -19.59 -15.52 8.43
CA LYS A 505 -20.66 -15.40 9.42
C LYS A 505 -20.11 -15.80 10.78
N VAL A 506 -20.03 -14.85 11.71
CA VAL A 506 -19.49 -15.06 13.05
C VAL A 506 -20.63 -14.95 14.06
N THR A 507 -20.66 -15.86 15.06
CA THR A 507 -21.60 -15.80 16.18
C THR A 507 -20.82 -15.59 17.47
N GLU A 508 -20.94 -14.41 18.07
CA GLU A 508 -20.26 -14.02 19.31
C GLU A 508 -21.25 -13.34 20.24
N LYS A 509 -21.15 -13.62 21.55
CA LYS A 509 -22.00 -13.04 22.61
C LYS A 509 -23.53 -13.13 22.32
N GLY A 510 -23.96 -14.09 21.48
CA GLY A 510 -25.36 -14.32 21.13
C GLY A 510 -25.85 -13.56 19.89
N GLU A 511 -25.00 -12.76 19.26
CA GLU A 511 -25.29 -12.05 18.02
C GLU A 511 -24.59 -12.71 16.84
N THR A 512 -25.20 -12.68 15.65
CA THR A 512 -24.59 -13.18 14.42
C THR A 512 -24.44 -12.05 13.43
N TYR A 513 -23.21 -11.79 13.02
CA TYR A 513 -22.86 -10.76 12.06
C TYR A 513 -22.05 -11.36 10.91
N SER A 514 -21.82 -10.56 9.87
CA SER A 514 -20.93 -10.93 8.77
C SER A 514 -19.68 -10.09 8.93
N ALA A 515 -18.56 -10.75 9.23
CA ALA A 515 -17.31 -10.12 9.59
C ALA A 515 -16.84 -9.18 8.49
N VAL A 516 -16.32 -8.03 8.90
CA VAL A 516 -15.46 -7.19 8.05
C VAL A 516 -14.17 -7.97 7.72
N GLY A 517 -13.74 -8.83 8.63
CA GLY A 517 -12.54 -9.65 8.53
C GLY A 517 -11.53 -9.21 9.58
N GLY A 518 -10.78 -10.17 10.12
CA GLY A 518 -9.78 -9.92 11.16
C GLY A 518 -8.35 -10.08 10.65
N LEU A 519 -7.51 -10.80 11.41
CA LEU A 519 -6.09 -10.97 11.11
C LEU A 519 -5.78 -11.40 9.66
N PRO A 520 -6.49 -12.38 9.05
CA PRO A 520 -6.24 -12.74 7.65
C PRO A 520 -6.52 -11.58 6.68
N ALA A 521 -7.59 -10.83 6.91
CA ALA A 521 -8.00 -9.71 6.08
C ALA A 521 -6.97 -8.57 6.11
N ALA A 522 -6.41 -8.28 7.29
CA ALA A 522 -5.33 -7.29 7.44
C ALA A 522 -4.10 -7.64 6.59
N LEU A 523 -3.70 -8.91 6.58
CA LEU A 523 -2.57 -9.37 5.78
C LEU A 523 -2.85 -9.27 4.27
N ILE A 524 -4.04 -9.67 3.83
CA ILE A 524 -4.47 -9.58 2.43
C ILE A 524 -4.50 -8.12 1.95
N ALA A 525 -5.01 -7.20 2.77
CA ALA A 525 -5.06 -5.77 2.47
C ALA A 525 -3.66 -5.21 2.17
N GLY A 526 -2.71 -5.44 3.08
CA GLY A 526 -1.32 -4.99 2.89
C GLY A 526 -0.64 -5.59 1.64
N LEU A 527 -0.94 -6.85 1.31
CA LEU A 527 -0.41 -7.52 0.11
C LEU A 527 -1.06 -7.04 -1.19
N SER A 528 -2.27 -6.51 -1.14
CA SER A 528 -3.00 -5.98 -2.30
C SER A 528 -2.63 -4.52 -2.59
N LEU A 529 -2.37 -3.72 -1.55
CA LEU A 529 -1.98 -2.31 -1.66
C LEU A 529 -0.64 -2.09 -2.37
N GLY A 530 0.36 -2.93 -2.07
CA GLY A 530 1.69 -2.85 -2.67
C GLY A 530 1.67 -2.80 -4.22
N PRO A 531 1.16 -3.84 -4.91
CA PRO A 531 1.04 -3.83 -6.37
C PRO A 531 0.04 -2.79 -6.91
N SER A 532 -0.76 -2.16 -6.06
CA SER A 532 -1.72 -1.09 -6.41
C SER A 532 -1.13 0.33 -6.30
N GLY A 533 0.13 0.44 -5.87
CA GLY A 533 0.83 1.71 -5.78
C GLY A 533 1.02 2.25 -4.36
N PHE A 534 0.55 1.56 -3.33
CA PHE A 534 0.68 1.96 -1.93
C PHE A 534 1.58 0.98 -1.17
N PRO A 535 2.91 1.19 -1.17
CA PRO A 535 3.87 0.24 -0.62
C PRO A 535 4.01 0.31 0.91
N PHE A 536 3.36 1.28 1.56
CA PHE A 536 3.40 1.46 3.00
C PHE A 536 2.01 1.21 3.59
N PHE A 537 1.94 0.22 4.47
CA PHE A 537 0.72 -0.27 5.07
C PHE A 537 0.94 -0.50 6.57
N GLY A 538 -0.06 -0.16 7.38
CA GLY A 538 -0.10 -0.46 8.81
C GLY A 538 -1.51 -0.82 9.27
N SER A 539 -1.66 -1.96 9.93
CA SER A 539 -2.92 -2.41 10.54
C SER A 539 -2.99 -2.04 12.01
N ASP A 540 -4.21 -1.91 12.55
CA ASP A 540 -4.45 -1.89 14.00
C ASP A 540 -4.06 -3.24 14.59
N THR A 541 -2.91 -3.31 15.27
CA THR A 541 -2.45 -4.55 15.89
C THR A 541 -3.40 -4.96 17.00
N GLY A 542 -4.17 -6.03 16.77
CA GLY A 542 -5.21 -6.53 17.67
C GLY A 542 -6.64 -6.42 17.11
N GLY A 543 -6.84 -5.66 16.03
CA GLY A 543 -8.16 -5.35 15.48
C GLY A 543 -8.85 -4.21 16.22
N TYR A 544 -9.84 -3.61 15.56
CA TYR A 544 -10.61 -2.48 16.07
C TYR A 544 -11.98 -2.95 16.60
N ARG A 545 -12.81 -3.55 15.74
CA ARG A 545 -14.16 -3.99 16.09
C ARG A 545 -14.11 -5.22 16.99
N HIS A 546 -15.11 -5.39 17.85
CA HIS A 546 -15.24 -6.55 18.75
C HIS A 546 -14.02 -6.78 19.69
N SER A 547 -13.21 -5.75 19.90
CA SER A 547 -12.12 -5.73 20.88
C SER A 547 -12.63 -5.92 22.32
N PRO A 548 -11.79 -6.35 23.28
CA PRO A 548 -10.34 -6.58 23.19
C PRO A 548 -9.95 -7.92 22.52
N PRO A 549 -8.79 -8.00 21.86
CA PRO A 549 -8.21 -9.26 21.42
C PRO A 549 -7.74 -10.10 22.61
N ASP A 550 -7.76 -11.42 22.48
CA ASP A 550 -7.09 -12.32 23.42
C ASP A 550 -5.57 -12.37 23.19
N LYS A 551 -4.83 -12.95 24.16
CA LYS A 551 -3.37 -13.17 24.08
C LYS A 551 -2.93 -13.82 22.77
N GLU A 552 -3.66 -14.81 22.25
CA GLU A 552 -3.27 -15.52 21.03
C GLU A 552 -3.38 -14.61 19.81
N LEU A 553 -4.53 -13.97 19.64
CA LEU A 553 -4.80 -13.08 18.52
C LEU A 553 -3.83 -11.90 18.52
N PHE A 554 -3.67 -11.21 19.66
CA PHE A 554 -2.75 -10.07 19.77
C PHE A 554 -1.32 -10.49 19.43
N THR A 555 -0.88 -11.67 19.89
CA THR A 555 0.43 -12.23 19.56
C THR A 555 0.62 -12.48 18.07
N ARG A 556 -0.34 -13.17 17.42
CA ARG A 556 -0.26 -13.44 15.98
C ARG A 556 -0.33 -12.15 15.16
N TRP A 557 -1.04 -11.13 15.65
CA TRP A 557 -1.14 -9.84 14.98
C TRP A 557 0.16 -9.04 15.05
N PHE A 558 0.78 -8.90 16.23
CA PHE A 558 2.05 -8.16 16.32
C PHE A 558 3.19 -8.88 15.60
N GLN A 559 3.12 -10.20 15.44
CA GLN A 559 4.05 -10.97 14.61
C GLN A 559 3.99 -10.54 13.15
N ILE A 560 2.78 -10.31 12.62
CA ILE A 560 2.57 -9.86 11.24
C ILE A 560 2.96 -8.40 11.06
N THR A 561 2.50 -7.51 11.95
CA THR A 561 2.77 -6.07 11.81
C THR A 561 4.24 -5.73 12.03
N ALA A 562 4.98 -6.54 12.82
CA ALA A 562 6.43 -6.39 12.92
C ALA A 562 7.18 -6.64 11.60
N LEU A 563 6.59 -7.38 10.67
CA LEU A 563 7.13 -7.65 9.33
C LEU A 563 6.39 -6.87 8.22
N SER A 564 5.60 -5.87 8.60
CA SER A 564 4.98 -4.90 7.68
C SER A 564 5.84 -3.62 7.60
N PRO A 565 5.67 -2.77 6.56
CA PRO A 565 6.39 -1.50 6.47
C PRO A 565 6.12 -0.56 7.64
N VAL A 566 4.91 -0.59 8.21
CA VAL A 566 4.51 0.22 9.39
C VAL A 566 3.87 -0.70 10.44
N MET A 567 4.31 -0.57 11.70
CA MET A 567 3.77 -1.29 12.86
C MET A 567 3.01 -0.35 13.79
N GLN A 568 1.68 -0.35 13.70
CA GLN A 568 0.77 0.45 14.53
C GLN A 568 0.09 -0.45 15.57
N ILE A 569 0.08 -0.02 16.83
CA ILE A 569 -0.46 -0.77 17.97
C ILE A 569 -1.56 0.02 18.66
N GLY A 570 -2.76 -0.54 18.69
CA GLY A 570 -3.92 0.01 19.37
C GLY A 570 -5.21 -0.70 18.93
N THR A 571 -6.26 -0.56 19.76
CA THR A 571 -7.59 -1.19 19.59
C THR A 571 -8.67 -0.20 20.01
N SER A 572 -9.95 -0.47 19.70
CA SER A 572 -11.08 0.36 20.16
C SER A 572 -11.32 0.32 21.67
N THR A 573 -10.76 -0.69 22.37
CA THR A 573 -10.82 -0.83 23.84
C THR A 573 -9.52 -0.38 24.52
N ASN A 574 -8.67 0.36 23.80
CA ASN A 574 -7.44 0.96 24.33
C ASN A 574 -6.40 -0.05 24.83
N ASP A 575 -6.34 -1.26 24.26
CA ASP A 575 -5.43 -2.30 24.74
C ASP A 575 -3.96 -2.00 24.40
N VAL A 576 -3.11 -2.10 25.41
CA VAL A 576 -1.65 -2.03 25.28
C VAL A 576 -1.00 -3.25 25.92
N ALA A 577 0.16 -3.66 25.40
CA ALA A 577 0.82 -4.91 25.78
C ALA A 577 1.21 -5.00 27.28
N TRP A 578 1.35 -3.86 27.97
CA TRP A 578 1.78 -3.77 29.36
C TRP A 578 0.63 -3.63 30.38
N GLU A 579 -0.62 -3.62 29.93
CA GLU A 579 -1.81 -3.52 30.78
C GLU A 579 -2.65 -4.81 30.70
N PRO A 580 -2.27 -5.87 31.43
CA PRO A 580 -3.02 -7.11 31.44
C PRO A 580 -4.36 -6.95 32.15
N THR A 581 -5.43 -7.41 31.50
CA THR A 581 -6.77 -7.47 32.07
C THR A 581 -7.28 -8.91 32.11
N ALA A 582 -8.35 -9.16 32.86
CA ALA A 582 -9.00 -10.47 32.87
C ALA A 582 -9.66 -10.80 31.51
N GLU A 583 -9.98 -9.80 30.71
CA GLU A 583 -10.65 -9.96 29.42
C GLU A 583 -9.66 -10.31 28.30
N ASN A 584 -8.54 -9.57 28.19
CA ASN A 584 -7.52 -9.83 27.18
C ASN A 584 -6.59 -11.01 27.52
N GLY A 585 -6.42 -11.31 28.82
CA GLY A 585 -5.59 -12.42 29.29
C GLY A 585 -4.10 -12.24 28.98
N PHE A 586 -3.64 -11.01 28.78
CA PHE A 586 -2.22 -10.71 28.54
C PHE A 586 -1.39 -11.02 29.79
N ASP A 587 -0.10 -11.30 29.59
CA ASP A 587 0.82 -11.63 30.66
C ASP A 587 2.28 -11.23 30.35
N GLN A 588 3.17 -11.47 31.32
CA GLN A 588 4.59 -11.13 31.20
C GLN A 588 5.31 -11.93 30.09
N GLU A 589 4.80 -13.11 29.76
CA GLU A 589 5.35 -13.93 28.68
C GLU A 589 5.06 -13.26 27.33
N MET A 590 3.80 -12.88 27.10
CA MET A 590 3.40 -12.12 25.91
C MET A 590 4.15 -10.80 25.78
N LEU A 591 4.31 -10.05 26.88
CA LEU A 591 5.06 -8.79 26.88
C LEU A 591 6.52 -8.99 26.46
N SER A 592 7.14 -10.12 26.82
CA SER A 592 8.49 -10.49 26.37
C SER A 592 8.56 -10.74 24.86
N TRP A 593 7.56 -11.43 24.31
CA TRP A 593 7.46 -11.64 22.87
C TRP A 593 7.20 -10.33 22.13
N TYR A 594 6.27 -9.50 22.64
CA TYR A 594 5.98 -8.18 22.10
C TYR A 594 7.25 -7.33 21.99
N ARG A 595 8.05 -7.27 23.06
CA ARG A 595 9.37 -6.61 23.07
C ARG A 595 10.30 -7.13 21.97
N THR A 596 10.30 -8.44 21.74
CA THR A 596 11.13 -9.07 20.70
C THR A 596 10.72 -8.61 19.30
N TYR A 597 9.42 -8.59 19.02
CA TYR A 597 8.90 -8.24 17.69
C TYR A 597 8.91 -6.75 17.39
N THR A 598 8.58 -5.88 18.36
CA THR A 598 8.70 -4.41 18.17
C THR A 598 10.15 -4.01 17.91
N ARG A 599 11.09 -4.66 18.60
CA ARG A 599 12.52 -4.44 18.37
C ARG A 599 13.00 -5.04 17.06
N LEU A 600 12.50 -6.21 16.64
CA LEU A 600 12.79 -6.75 15.31
C LEU A 600 12.33 -5.77 14.21
N HIS A 601 11.11 -5.24 14.31
CA HIS A 601 10.57 -4.25 13.37
C HIS A 601 11.48 -3.03 13.27
N LEU A 602 11.79 -2.40 14.41
CA LEU A 602 12.66 -1.22 14.45
C LEU A 602 14.06 -1.53 13.89
N ARG A 603 14.61 -2.70 14.20
CA ARG A 603 15.92 -3.13 13.69
C ARG A 603 15.92 -3.33 12.19
N LEU A 604 14.82 -3.72 11.56
CA LEU A 604 14.73 -3.91 10.11
C LEU A 604 14.68 -2.58 9.33
N PHE A 605 14.68 -1.42 9.99
CA PHE A 605 14.67 -0.11 9.33
C PHE A 605 15.66 0.02 8.15
N PRO A 606 16.97 -0.33 8.25
CA PRO A 606 17.90 -0.15 7.15
C PRO A 606 17.55 -1.00 5.92
N TYR A 607 17.01 -2.20 6.15
CA TYR A 607 16.56 -3.10 5.10
C TYR A 607 15.30 -2.53 4.42
N ILE A 608 14.26 -2.23 5.19
CA ILE A 608 12.97 -1.71 4.69
C ILE A 608 13.16 -0.35 4.01
N TRP A 609 13.90 0.58 4.62
CA TRP A 609 14.14 1.91 4.08
C TRP A 609 14.95 1.88 2.78
N THR A 610 15.83 0.89 2.62
CA THR A 610 16.53 0.68 1.33
C THR A 610 15.53 0.33 0.21
N TYR A 611 14.55 -0.55 0.46
CA TYR A 611 13.49 -0.82 -0.52
C TYR A 611 12.58 0.38 -0.74
N ALA A 612 12.25 1.14 0.31
CA ALA A 612 11.50 2.38 0.18
C ALA A 612 12.19 3.36 -0.79
N LYS A 613 13.51 3.54 -0.70
CA LYS A 613 14.26 4.38 -1.64
C LYS A 613 14.38 3.77 -3.04
N ARG A 614 14.40 2.44 -3.15
CA ARG A 614 14.43 1.71 -4.43
C ARG A 614 13.14 1.79 -5.24
N LEU A 615 12.01 2.18 -4.64
CA LEU A 615 10.76 2.41 -5.37
C LEU A 615 10.98 3.33 -6.60
N LYS A 616 11.79 4.38 -6.47
CA LYS A 616 12.13 5.29 -7.58
C LYS A 616 12.99 4.65 -8.68
N THR A 617 13.60 3.50 -8.42
CA THR A 617 14.49 2.80 -9.35
C THR A 617 13.87 1.55 -9.96
N ASP A 618 13.16 0.74 -9.18
CA ASP A 618 12.58 -0.54 -9.63
C ASP A 618 11.07 -0.63 -9.44
N GLY A 619 10.45 0.25 -8.65
CA GLY A 619 9.01 0.28 -8.38
C GLY A 619 8.47 -0.95 -7.65
N ARG A 620 9.33 -1.85 -7.14
CA ARG A 620 8.88 -3.10 -6.54
C ARG A 620 8.29 -2.85 -5.15
N PRO A 621 7.10 -3.40 -4.82
CA PRO A 621 6.55 -3.34 -3.47
C PRO A 621 7.53 -3.87 -2.42
N ILE A 622 7.47 -3.33 -1.20
CA ILE A 622 8.34 -3.75 -0.09
C ILE A 622 7.90 -5.13 0.43
N GLN A 623 6.60 -5.25 0.72
CA GLN A 623 5.94 -6.51 1.05
C GLN A 623 5.30 -7.07 -0.23
N ARG A 624 5.55 -8.35 -0.55
CA ARG A 624 5.21 -8.93 -1.86
C ARG A 624 4.49 -10.26 -1.71
N ALA A 625 3.29 -10.37 -2.25
CA ALA A 625 2.57 -11.64 -2.31
C ALA A 625 3.44 -12.71 -3.01
N LEU A 626 3.49 -13.92 -2.43
CA LEU A 626 4.38 -14.98 -2.92
C LEU A 626 4.19 -15.26 -4.41
N GLY A 627 2.95 -15.47 -4.84
CA GLY A 627 2.64 -15.80 -6.23
C GLY A 627 2.86 -14.67 -7.25
N LEU A 628 3.00 -13.41 -6.80
CA LEU A 628 3.40 -12.29 -7.66
C LEU A 628 4.92 -12.21 -7.77
N ALA A 629 5.63 -12.50 -6.68
CA ALA A 629 7.09 -12.52 -6.66
C ALA A 629 7.68 -13.76 -7.34
N HIS A 630 6.94 -14.87 -7.34
CA HIS A 630 7.33 -16.17 -7.87
C HIS A 630 6.18 -16.78 -8.71
N PRO A 631 5.84 -16.17 -9.86
CA PRO A 631 4.74 -16.63 -10.70
C PRO A 631 4.94 -18.06 -11.23
N GLU A 632 6.17 -18.55 -11.29
CA GLU A 632 6.52 -19.91 -11.69
C GLU A 632 5.95 -21.00 -10.76
N LEU A 633 5.54 -20.64 -9.54
CA LEU A 633 4.94 -21.58 -8.60
C LEU A 633 3.51 -21.96 -8.99
N GLY A 634 2.78 -21.09 -9.70
CA GLY A 634 1.35 -21.29 -10.01
C GLY A 634 0.41 -21.29 -8.80
N GLU A 635 0.93 -20.96 -7.61
CA GLU A 635 0.23 -20.94 -6.33
C GLU A 635 0.24 -19.52 -5.76
N HIS A 636 -0.91 -19.05 -5.27
CA HIS A 636 -1.12 -17.66 -4.87
C HIS A 636 -1.65 -17.58 -3.43
N PRO A 637 -0.86 -18.00 -2.41
CA PRO A 637 -1.33 -17.97 -1.03
C PRO A 637 -1.56 -16.53 -0.56
N ASP A 638 -2.66 -16.34 0.17
CA ASP A 638 -3.11 -15.05 0.70
C ASP A 638 -2.29 -14.58 1.92
N ASP A 639 -1.49 -15.47 2.51
CA ASP A 639 -0.89 -15.30 3.82
C ASP A 639 0.61 -15.68 3.86
N THR A 640 1.26 -15.73 2.70
CA THR A 640 2.70 -15.94 2.58
C THR A 640 3.30 -14.87 1.67
N PHE A 641 4.36 -14.22 2.12
CA PHE A 641 4.93 -13.08 1.44
C PHE A 641 6.43 -12.97 1.57
N LEU A 642 7.05 -12.26 0.63
CA LEU A 642 8.41 -11.79 0.79
C LEU A 642 8.42 -10.39 1.39
N LEU A 643 9.35 -10.16 2.34
CA LEU A 643 9.76 -8.82 2.75
C LEU A 643 11.07 -8.51 2.05
N GLY A 644 11.03 -7.63 1.04
CA GLY A 644 12.15 -7.39 0.13
C GLY A 644 12.54 -8.63 -0.68
N ASP A 645 13.84 -8.83 -0.91
CA ASP A 645 14.40 -9.88 -1.76
C ASP A 645 14.88 -11.12 -0.98
N HIS A 646 15.02 -11.03 0.35
CA HIS A 646 15.77 -12.03 1.14
C HIS A 646 14.97 -12.72 2.24
N LEU A 647 13.83 -12.18 2.65
CA LEU A 647 13.01 -12.73 3.73
C LEU A 647 11.69 -13.26 3.20
N LEU A 648 11.32 -14.48 3.58
CA LEU A 648 10.00 -15.07 3.37
C LEU A 648 9.31 -15.26 4.71
N ALA A 649 8.12 -14.68 4.86
CA ALA A 649 7.29 -14.79 6.06
C ALA A 649 6.03 -15.63 5.77
N ALA A 650 5.72 -16.54 6.67
CA ALA A 650 4.52 -17.39 6.60
C ALA A 650 3.82 -17.40 7.98
N PRO A 651 3.16 -16.28 8.37
CA PRO A 651 2.50 -16.14 9.67
C PRO A 651 1.40 -17.18 9.90
N VAL A 652 1.08 -17.45 11.17
CA VAL A 652 -0.09 -18.27 11.53
C VAL A 652 -1.31 -17.37 11.64
N VAL A 653 -2.30 -17.61 10.79
CA VAL A 653 -3.55 -16.81 10.69
C VAL A 653 -4.79 -17.64 11.05
N GLU A 654 -4.60 -18.73 11.80
CA GLU A 654 -5.66 -19.62 12.26
C GLU A 654 -5.50 -19.88 13.76
N ARG A 655 -6.63 -19.82 14.48
CA ARG A 655 -6.69 -20.05 15.92
C ARG A 655 -6.21 -21.47 16.30
N GLY A 656 -5.43 -21.55 17.37
CA GLY A 656 -4.91 -22.76 18.00
C GLY A 656 -3.78 -23.46 17.24
N LYS A 657 -3.33 -22.93 16.10
CA LYS A 657 -2.28 -23.58 15.30
C LYS A 657 -0.89 -23.29 15.86
N THR A 658 -0.09 -24.34 15.96
CA THR A 658 1.29 -24.32 16.45
C THR A 658 2.30 -24.90 15.45
N SER A 659 1.85 -25.17 14.22
CA SER A 659 2.65 -25.60 13.08
C SER A 659 1.98 -25.12 11.80
N ARG A 660 2.75 -25.07 10.70
CA ARG A 660 2.27 -24.58 9.41
C ARG A 660 2.99 -25.27 8.25
N ASP A 661 2.27 -25.50 7.16
CA ASP A 661 2.84 -25.89 5.86
C ASP A 661 3.18 -24.63 5.06
N VAL A 662 4.42 -24.57 4.55
CA VAL A 662 4.96 -23.39 3.86
C VAL A 662 5.52 -23.80 2.51
N LEU A 663 4.98 -23.22 1.43
CA LEU A 663 5.54 -23.35 0.10
C LEU A 663 6.78 -22.45 -0.03
N LEU A 664 7.96 -23.07 -0.14
CA LEU A 664 9.21 -22.34 -0.34
C LEU A 664 9.56 -22.30 -1.83
N PRO A 665 9.84 -21.10 -2.42
CA PRO A 665 10.37 -20.98 -3.77
C PRO A 665 11.69 -21.72 -3.95
N GLU A 666 12.11 -21.92 -5.21
CA GLU A 666 13.40 -22.54 -5.50
C GLU A 666 14.59 -21.86 -4.79
N GLY A 667 15.59 -22.68 -4.48
CA GLY A 667 16.74 -22.31 -3.66
C GLY A 667 16.64 -22.83 -2.23
N ASP A 668 17.69 -22.65 -1.45
CA ASP A 668 17.72 -23.04 -0.05
C ASP A 668 17.39 -21.85 0.86
N TRP A 669 16.74 -22.14 1.98
CA TRP A 669 16.24 -21.17 2.94
C TRP A 669 16.64 -21.57 4.36
N LEU A 670 17.18 -20.63 5.13
CA LEU A 670 17.45 -20.82 6.54
C LEU A 670 16.27 -20.33 7.38
N ASP A 671 15.81 -21.13 8.33
CA ASP A 671 14.92 -20.66 9.39
C ASP A 671 15.61 -19.52 10.16
N TRP A 672 14.94 -18.37 10.26
CA TRP A 672 15.50 -17.14 10.84
C TRP A 672 15.87 -17.28 12.31
N TRP A 673 15.19 -18.14 13.05
CA TRP A 673 15.34 -18.26 14.50
C TRP A 673 16.39 -19.31 14.87
N THR A 674 16.39 -20.43 14.15
CA THR A 674 17.19 -21.61 14.48
C THR A 674 18.39 -21.82 13.55
N GLY A 675 18.43 -21.15 12.40
CA GLY A 675 19.44 -21.36 11.36
C GLY A 675 19.31 -22.70 10.64
N LYS A 676 18.20 -23.43 10.83
CA LYS A 676 17.96 -24.72 10.17
C LYS A 676 17.76 -24.54 8.66
N LEU A 677 18.43 -25.36 7.86
CA LEU A 677 18.30 -25.36 6.41
C LEU A 677 17.03 -26.07 5.94
N HIS A 678 16.32 -25.45 5.00
CA HIS A 678 15.17 -25.96 4.27
C HIS A 678 15.41 -25.83 2.77
N THR A 679 15.38 -26.94 2.04
CA THR A 679 15.41 -26.91 0.57
C THR A 679 14.05 -26.50 0.03
N GLY A 680 14.03 -25.49 -0.83
CA GLY A 680 12.85 -24.96 -1.49
C GLY A 680 12.43 -25.74 -2.74
N GLY A 681 11.55 -25.12 -3.53
CA GLY A 681 10.83 -25.77 -4.65
C GLY A 681 9.76 -26.76 -4.18
N LYS A 682 9.35 -26.68 -2.91
CA LYS A 682 8.40 -27.60 -2.28
C LYS A 682 7.76 -27.00 -1.03
N THR A 683 6.67 -27.62 -0.60
CA THR A 683 6.05 -27.37 0.70
C THR A 683 6.85 -28.06 1.81
N VAL A 684 7.08 -27.34 2.92
CA VAL A 684 7.70 -27.86 4.13
C VAL A 684 6.79 -27.62 5.34
N SER A 685 6.67 -28.60 6.22
CA SER A 685 5.98 -28.43 7.50
C SER A 685 6.94 -27.92 8.57
N VAL A 686 6.59 -26.81 9.22
CA VAL A 686 7.42 -26.16 10.25
C VAL A 686 6.67 -25.96 11.55
N SER A 687 7.43 -25.91 12.64
CA SER A 687 6.93 -25.55 13.97
C SER A 687 6.64 -24.04 13.98
N ALA A 688 5.53 -23.65 14.57
CA ALA A 688 5.08 -22.28 14.70
C ALA A 688 4.40 -22.07 16.06
N PRO A 689 5.09 -22.31 17.20
CA PRO A 689 4.53 -22.05 18.53
C PRO A 689 4.10 -20.59 18.65
N LEU A 690 3.33 -20.25 19.70
CA LEU A 690 2.69 -18.95 19.80
C LEU A 690 3.68 -17.78 19.74
N ASP A 691 4.88 -17.95 20.28
CA ASP A 691 5.95 -16.95 20.29
C ASP A 691 6.73 -16.80 18.98
N THR A 692 6.55 -17.73 18.03
CA THR A 692 7.41 -17.84 16.85
C THR A 692 6.60 -17.79 15.56
N LEU A 693 6.86 -16.77 14.74
CA LEU A 693 6.40 -16.68 13.37
C LEU A 693 7.39 -17.41 12.44
N PRO A 694 6.94 -18.30 11.54
CA PRO A 694 7.78 -18.88 10.50
C PRO A 694 8.37 -17.81 9.57
N LEU A 695 9.67 -17.56 9.70
CA LEU A 695 10.43 -16.57 8.94
C LEU A 695 11.69 -17.24 8.40
N PHE A 696 11.98 -17.00 7.12
CA PHE A 696 13.08 -17.66 6.42
C PHE A 696 13.98 -16.63 5.73
N LEU A 697 15.29 -16.82 5.85
CA LEU A 697 16.32 -16.09 5.14
C LEU A 697 16.84 -16.93 3.97
N ARG A 698 16.75 -16.38 2.75
CA ARG A 698 17.29 -17.05 1.56
C ARG A 698 18.82 -17.26 1.70
N VAL A 699 19.32 -18.43 1.30
CA VAL A 699 20.77 -18.67 1.20
C VAL A 699 21.40 -17.70 0.18
N GLY A 700 22.49 -17.05 0.56
CA GLY A 700 23.06 -15.90 -0.17
C GLY A 700 22.42 -14.56 0.20
N GLY A 701 21.42 -14.53 1.09
CA GLY A 701 20.77 -13.30 1.55
C GLY A 701 21.61 -12.52 2.57
N ILE A 702 21.49 -11.19 2.53
CA ILE A 702 22.07 -10.25 3.48
C ILE A 702 20.95 -9.33 3.99
N VAL A 703 20.71 -9.30 5.30
CA VAL A 703 19.68 -8.47 5.92
C VAL A 703 20.36 -7.48 6.89
N PRO A 704 20.58 -6.22 6.47
CA PRO A 704 21.11 -5.19 7.34
C PRO A 704 20.07 -4.77 8.38
N MET A 705 20.52 -4.56 9.61
CA MET A 705 19.70 -4.24 10.77
C MET A 705 20.37 -3.19 11.64
N LEU A 706 19.58 -2.47 12.43
CA LEU A 706 20.11 -1.69 13.54
C LEU A 706 20.62 -2.59 14.67
N ARG A 707 21.43 -1.99 15.54
CA ARG A 707 21.95 -2.64 16.74
C ARG A 707 20.83 -3.17 17.66
N PRO A 708 21.08 -4.25 18.42
CA PRO A 708 20.07 -4.86 19.29
C PRO A 708 19.50 -3.95 20.38
N THR A 709 20.21 -2.91 20.79
CA THR A 709 19.81 -2.01 21.89
C THR A 709 18.91 -0.86 21.45
N ILE A 710 18.57 -0.75 20.15
CA ILE A 710 17.84 0.40 19.61
C ILE A 710 16.43 0.54 20.25
N ASP A 711 16.09 1.77 20.66
CA ASP A 711 14.79 2.10 21.27
C ASP A 711 13.90 2.93 20.35
N THR A 712 14.50 3.77 19.51
CA THR A 712 13.75 4.70 18.66
C THR A 712 14.51 5.13 17.41
N MET A 713 13.77 5.49 16.36
CA MET A 713 14.27 6.21 15.19
C MET A 713 14.44 7.72 15.43
N SER A 714 13.79 8.26 16.46
CA SER A 714 13.58 9.69 16.64
C SER A 714 14.67 10.33 17.50
N PRO A 715 15.00 11.62 17.32
CA PRO A 715 15.94 12.34 18.19
C PRO A 715 15.48 12.30 19.65
N THR A 716 16.43 12.26 20.58
CA THR A 716 16.16 12.22 22.02
C THR A 716 17.17 13.09 22.77
N THR A 717 16.75 13.67 23.89
CA THR A 717 17.65 14.35 24.84
C THR A 717 17.98 13.51 26.06
N ASP A 718 17.25 12.41 26.28
CA ASP A 718 17.55 11.46 27.34
C ASP A 718 18.72 10.55 26.92
N PRO A 719 19.86 10.59 27.64
CA PRO A 719 21.04 9.79 27.30
C PRO A 719 20.87 8.28 27.55
N SER A 720 19.80 7.87 28.25
CA SER A 720 19.46 6.46 28.46
C SER A 720 18.70 5.84 27.28
N VAL A 721 18.17 6.67 26.37
CA VAL A 721 17.40 6.22 25.21
C VAL A 721 18.32 6.05 24.01
N ASP A 722 18.36 4.83 23.48
CA ASP A 722 19.14 4.49 22.31
C ASP A 722 18.40 4.91 21.02
N SER A 723 18.93 5.94 20.33
CA SER A 723 18.31 6.54 19.13
C SER A 723 19.18 6.45 17.88
N TYR A 724 18.54 6.11 16.74
CA TYR A 724 19.17 6.16 15.42
C TYR A 724 19.49 7.59 14.98
N ALA A 725 18.55 8.53 15.18
CA ALA A 725 18.75 9.92 14.76
C ALA A 725 19.85 10.63 15.56
N THR A 726 20.04 10.26 16.84
CA THR A 726 21.17 10.75 17.63
C THR A 726 22.49 10.11 17.18
N THR A 727 22.50 8.79 16.98
CA THR A 727 23.64 8.07 16.40
C THR A 727 23.20 6.81 15.66
N PRO A 728 23.46 6.71 14.34
CA PRO A 728 23.16 5.49 13.57
C PRO A 728 23.82 4.24 14.15
N GLY A 729 25.00 4.40 14.77
CA GLY A 729 25.74 3.33 15.43
C GLY A 729 26.29 2.29 14.45
N VAL A 730 26.79 1.18 15.02
CA VAL A 730 27.34 0.05 14.27
C VAL A 730 26.21 -0.65 13.53
N LEU A 731 26.41 -0.91 12.22
CA LEU A 731 25.46 -1.67 11.42
C LEU A 731 25.49 -3.14 11.84
N TRP A 732 24.34 -3.79 11.94
CA TRP A 732 24.25 -5.24 12.08
C TRP A 732 23.83 -5.84 10.75
N ALA A 733 24.27 -7.06 10.45
CA ALA A 733 23.90 -7.72 9.22
C ALA A 733 23.78 -9.21 9.44
N ARG A 734 22.57 -9.74 9.28
CA ARG A 734 22.36 -11.18 9.27
C ARG A 734 22.61 -11.74 7.88
N VAL A 735 23.43 -12.77 7.79
CA VAL A 735 23.94 -13.32 6.52
C VAL A 735 23.75 -14.82 6.49
N ALA A 736 23.19 -15.32 5.39
CA ALA A 736 23.21 -16.74 5.05
C ALA A 736 24.31 -16.97 4.01
N PRO A 737 25.40 -17.70 4.33
CA PRO A 737 26.49 -17.96 3.39
C PRO A 737 25.98 -18.67 2.14
N GLY A 738 26.26 -18.13 0.96
CA GLY A 738 25.77 -18.70 -0.30
C GLY A 738 26.41 -18.08 -1.53
N PRO A 739 25.71 -18.12 -2.68
CA PRO A 739 26.15 -17.45 -3.90
C PRO A 739 26.51 -15.99 -3.67
N ALA A 740 27.42 -15.46 -4.50
CA ALA A 740 27.86 -14.09 -4.38
C ALA A 740 26.67 -13.12 -4.45
N SER A 741 26.60 -12.19 -3.50
CA SER A 741 25.52 -11.22 -3.42
C SER A 741 26.01 -9.92 -2.79
N THR A 742 25.31 -8.83 -3.11
CA THR A 742 25.61 -7.49 -2.63
C THR A 742 24.31 -6.81 -2.24
N PHE A 743 24.28 -6.21 -1.06
CA PHE A 743 23.21 -5.35 -0.60
C PHE A 743 23.74 -3.93 -0.45
N LYS A 744 23.25 -3.03 -1.31
CA LYS A 744 23.59 -1.60 -1.26
C LYS A 744 22.48 -0.84 -0.55
N LEU A 745 22.82 -0.22 0.57
CA LEU A 745 21.89 0.51 1.43
C LEU A 745 21.58 1.91 0.87
N PHE A 746 20.48 2.48 1.38
CA PHE A 746 19.99 3.81 1.00
C PHE A 746 21.00 4.96 1.15
N ASP A 747 21.97 4.82 2.05
CA ASP A 747 23.00 5.84 2.34
C ASP A 747 24.32 5.56 1.60
N GLY A 748 24.33 4.57 0.72
CA GLY A 748 25.51 4.16 -0.05
C GLY A 748 26.42 3.16 0.65
N ALA A 749 26.12 2.74 1.90
CA ALA A 749 26.82 1.61 2.50
C ALA A 749 26.60 0.35 1.67
N GLU A 750 27.59 -0.54 1.64
CA GLU A 750 27.51 -1.77 0.86
C GLU A 750 27.98 -2.94 1.71
N LEU A 751 27.21 -4.02 1.70
CA LEU A 751 27.57 -5.29 2.29
C LEU A 751 27.58 -6.34 1.18
N ALA A 752 28.60 -7.18 1.13
CA ALA A 752 28.64 -8.25 0.14
C ALA A 752 29.20 -9.54 0.73
N GLN A 753 28.85 -10.64 0.08
CA GLN A 753 29.43 -11.95 0.35
C GLN A 753 29.86 -12.61 -0.96
N LYS A 754 30.83 -13.51 -0.86
CA LYS A 754 31.31 -14.31 -1.99
C LYS A 754 31.80 -15.67 -1.53
N ASP A 755 31.28 -16.72 -2.15
CA ASP A 755 31.79 -18.08 -1.95
C ASP A 755 33.16 -18.27 -2.63
N LEU A 756 34.13 -18.79 -1.87
CA LEU A 756 35.48 -19.13 -2.32
C LEU A 756 35.75 -20.65 -2.21
N GLY A 757 34.71 -21.46 -2.01
CA GLY A 757 34.78 -22.91 -1.86
C GLY A 757 35.07 -23.34 -0.43
N ALA A 758 36.34 -23.53 -0.07
CA ALA A 758 36.75 -23.91 1.29
C ALA A 758 36.65 -22.75 2.30
N SER A 759 36.45 -21.53 1.79
CA SER A 759 36.24 -20.31 2.56
C SER A 759 35.15 -19.49 1.91
N PHE A 760 34.69 -18.45 2.60
CA PHE A 760 33.87 -17.40 2.01
C PHE A 760 34.36 -16.05 2.48
N GLU A 761 34.09 -15.04 1.68
CA GLU A 761 34.43 -13.65 1.91
C GLU A 761 33.18 -12.88 2.32
N LEU A 762 33.32 -12.00 3.31
CA LEU A 762 32.37 -10.94 3.64
C LEU A 762 33.08 -9.61 3.50
N SER A 763 32.45 -8.66 2.81
CA SER A 763 33.00 -7.32 2.68
C SER A 763 31.99 -6.27 3.08
N LYS A 764 32.50 -5.13 3.52
CA LYS A 764 31.70 -3.95 3.81
C LYS A 764 32.38 -2.68 3.33
N GLN A 765 31.56 -1.73 2.90
CA GLN A 765 31.93 -0.37 2.62
C GLN A 765 30.99 0.56 3.38
N ASP A 766 31.55 1.58 4.02
CA ASP A 766 30.76 2.57 4.76
C ASP A 766 29.93 3.45 3.83
N GLY A 767 28.74 3.84 4.30
CA GLY A 767 27.88 4.83 3.67
C GLY A 767 28.06 6.22 4.27
N SER A 768 27.17 7.15 3.90
CA SER A 768 27.18 8.50 4.47
C SER A 768 26.68 8.56 5.92
N GLU A 769 25.75 7.67 6.30
CA GLU A 769 25.14 7.61 7.64
C GLU A 769 25.70 6.42 8.44
N LEU A 770 25.66 5.22 7.86
CA LEU A 770 26.08 3.93 8.41
C LEU A 770 27.58 3.71 8.17
N LYS A 771 28.40 4.37 9.00
CA LYS A 771 29.88 4.42 8.87
C LYS A 771 30.66 3.97 10.10
N TYR A 772 29.99 3.38 11.08
CA TYR A 772 30.61 3.06 12.38
C TYR A 772 31.17 1.64 12.48
N GLY A 773 31.23 0.90 11.37
CA GLY A 773 31.57 -0.52 11.36
C GLY A 773 30.36 -1.41 11.14
N VAL A 774 30.60 -2.73 11.15
CA VAL A 774 29.56 -3.75 11.00
C VAL A 774 29.79 -4.93 11.94
N VAL A 775 28.70 -5.51 12.44
CA VAL A 775 28.65 -6.83 13.05
C VAL A 775 27.90 -7.76 12.09
N PHE A 776 28.61 -8.71 11.49
CA PHE A 776 27.99 -9.79 10.74
C PHE A 776 27.55 -10.91 11.68
N GLU A 777 26.30 -11.35 11.53
CA GLU A 777 25.68 -12.51 12.17
C GLU A 777 25.47 -13.58 11.11
N ILE A 778 26.29 -14.62 11.11
CA ILE A 778 26.29 -15.65 10.08
C ILE A 778 25.60 -16.91 10.60
N LEU A 779 24.48 -17.25 9.96
CA LEU A 779 23.70 -18.46 10.25
C LEU A 779 24.06 -19.61 9.31
N GLY A 780 23.76 -20.85 9.71
CA GLY A 780 23.86 -22.02 8.85
C GLY A 780 25.28 -22.44 8.47
N LEU A 781 26.29 -22.02 9.24
CA LEU A 781 27.69 -22.38 8.99
C LEU A 781 27.98 -23.87 9.27
N GLY A 782 27.22 -24.49 10.18
CA GLY A 782 27.46 -25.84 10.67
C GLY A 782 28.49 -25.81 11.81
N ASP A 783 29.74 -26.14 11.48
CA ASP A 783 30.84 -26.18 12.45
C ASP A 783 31.51 -24.81 12.66
N ALA A 784 32.25 -24.67 13.76
CA ALA A 784 33.06 -23.48 14.03
C ALA A 784 34.10 -23.26 12.91
N PRO A 785 34.36 -22.01 12.49
CA PRO A 785 35.35 -21.75 11.47
C PRO A 785 36.75 -22.10 11.97
N LYS A 786 37.61 -22.61 11.08
CA LYS A 786 39.03 -22.86 11.38
C LYS A 786 39.81 -21.57 11.62
N SER A 787 39.44 -20.50 10.92
CA SER A 787 40.02 -19.18 11.11
C SER A 787 39.14 -18.10 10.48
N VAL A 788 39.25 -16.89 11.03
CA VAL A 788 38.70 -15.66 10.44
C VAL A 788 39.85 -14.66 10.31
N THR A 789 40.00 -14.07 9.13
CA THR A 789 41.09 -13.11 8.84
C THR A 789 40.55 -11.83 8.23
N GLU A 790 41.14 -10.68 8.57
CA GLU A 790 40.91 -9.39 7.91
C GLU A 790 42.20 -8.96 7.19
N GLY A 791 42.14 -8.71 5.88
CA GLY A 791 43.33 -8.33 5.10
C GLY A 791 44.49 -9.33 5.19
N GLY A 792 44.18 -10.62 5.39
CA GLY A 792 45.16 -11.70 5.58
C GLY A 792 45.70 -11.86 7.00
N SER A 793 45.33 -10.99 7.94
CA SER A 793 45.72 -11.09 9.37
C SER A 793 44.61 -11.76 10.19
N PRO A 794 44.93 -12.70 11.11
CA PRO A 794 43.93 -13.31 11.98
C PRO A 794 43.17 -12.29 12.85
N LEU A 795 41.85 -12.41 12.91
CA LEU A 795 41.03 -11.70 13.89
C LEU A 795 41.02 -12.45 15.23
N ALA A 796 40.98 -11.70 16.33
CA ALA A 796 40.91 -12.27 17.67
C ALA A 796 39.55 -12.96 17.90
N ASP A 797 39.59 -14.17 18.47
CA ASP A 797 38.41 -14.85 18.99
C ASP A 797 38.05 -14.27 20.36
N ALA A 798 36.87 -13.68 20.46
CA ALA A 798 36.34 -13.08 21.68
C ALA A 798 35.66 -14.11 22.62
N GLY A 799 35.44 -15.33 22.16
CA GLY A 799 34.84 -16.43 22.92
C GLY A 799 33.31 -16.38 23.07
N SER A 800 32.69 -15.21 23.00
CA SER A 800 31.21 -15.06 23.01
C SER A 800 30.76 -13.82 22.24
N ALA A 801 29.49 -13.80 21.83
CA ALA A 801 28.91 -12.65 21.13
C ALA A 801 28.92 -11.38 22.02
N ALA A 802 28.66 -11.52 23.32
CA ALA A 802 28.68 -10.42 24.27
C ALA A 802 30.09 -9.82 24.46
N ALA A 803 31.13 -10.65 24.52
CA ALA A 803 32.51 -10.18 24.60
C ALA A 803 32.95 -9.49 23.30
N LEU A 804 32.48 -9.99 22.14
CA LEU A 804 32.75 -9.39 20.84
C LEU A 804 32.12 -8.00 20.72
N ASP A 805 30.92 -7.79 21.25
CA ASP A 805 30.25 -6.49 21.19
C ASP A 805 31.05 -5.38 21.92
N ALA A 806 31.73 -5.72 23.01
CA ALA A 806 32.64 -4.81 23.71
C ALA A 806 34.00 -4.61 23.01
N ALA A 807 34.39 -5.52 22.11
CA ALA A 807 35.67 -5.45 21.40
C ALA A 807 35.63 -4.46 20.22
N PRO A 808 36.76 -3.85 19.81
CA PRO A 808 36.81 -2.98 18.64
C PRO A 808 36.66 -3.74 17.31
N SER A 809 37.10 -5.00 17.29
CA SER A 809 37.03 -5.93 16.16
C SER A 809 37.31 -7.34 16.63
N GLY A 810 36.85 -8.35 15.92
CA GLY A 810 37.11 -9.75 16.25
C GLY A 810 36.07 -10.67 15.66
N TRP A 811 36.04 -11.90 16.16
CA TRP A 811 34.95 -12.84 15.87
C TRP A 811 34.60 -13.66 17.12
N ALA A 812 33.46 -14.33 17.11
CA ALA A 812 33.06 -15.31 18.11
C ALA A 812 32.16 -16.35 17.47
N PHE A 813 32.23 -17.61 17.90
CA PHE A 813 31.30 -18.65 17.46
C PHE A 813 30.57 -19.24 18.66
N GLU A 814 29.24 -19.07 18.69
CA GLU A 814 28.40 -19.44 19.83
C GLU A 814 27.05 -19.93 19.31
N GLY A 815 26.58 -21.07 19.84
CA GLY A 815 25.25 -21.60 19.50
C GLY A 815 25.03 -21.92 18.01
N GLY A 816 26.10 -22.25 17.27
CA GLY A 816 26.02 -22.50 15.83
C GLY A 816 26.02 -21.24 14.94
N THR A 817 26.16 -20.06 15.56
CA THR A 817 26.22 -18.76 14.87
C THR A 817 27.63 -18.19 14.94
N LEU A 818 28.15 -17.74 13.79
CA LEU A 818 29.41 -17.00 13.73
C LEU A 818 29.13 -15.51 13.74
N TRP A 819 29.81 -14.78 14.63
CA TRP A 819 29.78 -13.33 14.72
C TRP A 819 31.12 -12.76 14.28
N ILE A 820 31.11 -11.71 13.45
CA ILE A 820 32.33 -11.02 13.02
C ILE A 820 32.11 -9.52 13.14
N LYS A 821 32.97 -8.84 13.91
CA LYS A 821 32.93 -7.39 14.07
C LYS A 821 34.08 -6.74 13.31
N LEU A 822 33.75 -5.88 12.36
CA LEU A 822 34.72 -5.10 11.58
C LEU A 822 34.54 -3.60 11.89
N PRO A 823 35.65 -2.85 12.09
CA PRO A 823 35.59 -1.43 12.41
C PRO A 823 35.23 -0.60 11.16
N ALA A 824 35.09 0.72 11.30
CA ALA A 824 34.86 1.66 10.20
C ALA A 824 35.86 1.52 9.02
N GLY A 825 35.43 1.94 7.84
CA GLY A 825 36.14 1.88 6.56
C GLY A 825 35.72 0.71 5.65
N THR A 826 36.37 0.59 4.50
CA THR A 826 36.19 -0.56 3.61
C THR A 826 36.98 -1.75 4.14
N LYS A 827 36.29 -2.83 4.51
CA LYS A 827 36.88 -4.01 5.15
C LYS A 827 36.43 -5.29 4.49
N THR A 828 37.30 -6.30 4.55
CA THR A 828 37.03 -7.64 4.02
C THR A 828 37.50 -8.68 5.03
N ALA A 829 36.61 -9.61 5.37
CA ALA A 829 36.88 -10.76 6.21
C ALA A 829 36.79 -12.06 5.40
N ILE A 830 37.76 -12.96 5.57
CA ILE A 830 37.73 -14.31 5.00
C ILE A 830 37.53 -15.31 6.13
N VAL A 831 36.49 -16.12 5.99
CA VAL A 831 36.13 -17.19 6.92
C VAL A 831 36.49 -18.53 6.30
N THR A 832 37.37 -19.29 6.94
CA THR A 832 37.77 -20.63 6.47
C THR A 832 36.98 -21.70 7.24
N ARG A 833 36.28 -22.58 6.52
CA ARG A 833 35.50 -23.68 7.09
C ARG A 833 36.38 -24.87 7.49
#